data_AF-A0AAU1PX48-F1
#
_entry.id   AF-A0AAU1PX48-F1
#
_cell.length_a   1.000
_cell.length_b   1.000
_cell.length_c   1.000
_cell.angle_alpha   90.00
_cell.angle_beta   90.00
_cell.angle_gamma   90.00
#
_symmetry.space_group_name_H-M   'P 1'
#
loop_
_entity.id
_entity.type
_entity.pdbx_description
1 polymer ?
#
loop_
_entity_poly.entity_id
_entity_poly.type
_entity_poly.pdbx_seq_one_letter_code
_entity_poly.pdbx_strand_id
1 'polypeptide(L)'
;MQPTPELPAERRLALVVATSTYADASLRRLRAPAHDAAGLSDVLSDPGIGGFTVTQVIDRTAQDVRLAFEEFLSHRAPNDLVVVYVSCHGLVDARRRLYFAAADTRKDRLAATGVEAQWVLDQLDDCRARRQVVILDCCFSGAFAQRSKGETDLGLGERFHGHARGRVVLTASRATEYSFEGEPVPGEVLPGSVFTSALVTGIRSGAADTDHDGYISVDDAYAYAFDRLRADDVAQTPQRWLYGAEGKILLARSPAGVRVPSASLPDAWTSGLANPHPAIRLGAVAAMGEWLTDDDPARALAARRALEQIADEDIPRVAEAARAQLDTGTGDTGTGDSGPPLAEASADEQPDTAADAPAPADDASDETLSDDAVPDGDAPQPVLINLATPTVGPAQGPPRRLPLPRTRRGRVALGGVVVLLAAAATVTPILVGRLNDPGPHGRYDRPRGLILVNNKTVTGSSDTGQKLRWKRTYTDGPMYAPVTGYASQLYGTSLLESVEDKLLTGTDSRLGSGDAGKVFTTIEAVAQKAAYEGLHGKQGAVVALDPSSGKILALVSSPSYSPSAIAGAAKEDRAYWTALNSDKKKPMLNRALKQAYPPGSTFKVVTAAAALQNGLYSNVDAATDSPVPWVLPETTVQLKNEGGAECENASLQSALVYSCNTVFAKISNDLGNTKMRQQAAAFGFNKEITTPVLAVKSIYPADDGSLNALDGIGQGSTAVTPLQMAMVAAAVANEGALMEPYLVASLQTADGKLIEQHKPKALSRSLSELNARKLQQMMEYVVEDGPGSRAKIPGNLVGGKGGSAQLPSGTSPTGYAWFISYAKTQESGSPAVAVAVVVETPGQTGEAVSGDKIAAPIAKRVMEAVLNR
;
A
#
# COMPACT_ATOMS: atom_id res chain seq x y z
N MET A 1 -19.16 19.42 9.83
CA MET A 1 -19.09 18.02 9.35
C MET A 1 -20.51 17.60 9.02
N GLN A 2 -20.71 16.69 8.07
CA GLN A 2 -22.04 16.10 7.82
C GLN A 2 -22.18 14.77 8.55
N PRO A 3 -23.39 14.36 8.96
CA PRO A 3 -23.62 13.03 9.50
C PRO A 3 -23.29 11.96 8.44
N THR A 4 -22.64 10.88 8.86
CA THR A 4 -22.33 9.75 7.98
C THR A 4 -23.62 9.14 7.39
N PRO A 5 -23.69 8.89 6.07
CA PRO A 5 -24.87 8.28 5.47
C PRO A 5 -25.08 6.84 5.99
N GLU A 6 -26.27 6.28 5.78
CA GLU A 6 -26.55 4.93 6.27
C GLU A 6 -25.64 3.87 5.63
N LEU A 7 -25.39 2.78 6.35
CA LEU A 7 -24.75 1.60 5.77
C LEU A 7 -25.70 0.94 4.75
N PRO A 8 -25.18 0.23 3.74
CA PRO A 8 -26.04 -0.47 2.78
C PRO A 8 -27.02 -1.41 3.49
N ALA A 9 -28.24 -1.55 2.95
CA ALA A 9 -29.32 -2.36 3.50
C ALA A 9 -29.03 -3.87 3.39
N GLU A 10 -28.06 -4.34 4.17
CA GLU A 10 -27.51 -5.68 4.21
C GLU A 10 -27.62 -6.28 5.61
N ARG A 11 -27.79 -7.61 5.71
CA ARG A 11 -27.80 -8.27 7.01
C ARG A 11 -26.35 -8.46 7.48
N ARG A 12 -26.03 -7.79 8.58
CA ARG A 12 -24.69 -7.72 9.21
C ARG A 12 -24.62 -8.69 10.38
N LEU A 13 -23.72 -9.66 10.31
CA LEU A 13 -23.60 -10.78 11.25
C LEU A 13 -22.14 -10.93 11.70
N ALA A 14 -21.90 -11.09 12.99
CA ALA A 14 -20.55 -11.32 13.52
C ALA A 14 -20.49 -12.51 14.48
N LEU A 15 -19.48 -13.36 14.35
CA LEU A 15 -19.14 -14.43 15.30
C LEU A 15 -17.82 -14.09 15.96
N VAL A 16 -17.81 -14.02 17.29
CA VAL A 16 -16.65 -13.61 18.09
C VAL A 16 -16.26 -14.76 19.02
N VAL A 17 -15.26 -15.54 18.61
CA VAL A 17 -14.75 -16.69 19.35
C VAL A 17 -13.50 -16.29 20.12
N ALA A 18 -13.49 -16.52 21.43
CA ALA A 18 -12.31 -16.28 22.26
C ALA A 18 -12.11 -17.39 23.28
N THR A 19 -10.85 -17.69 23.61
CA THR A 19 -10.51 -18.64 24.68
C THR A 19 -9.32 -18.12 25.47
N SER A 20 -9.58 -17.76 26.72
CA SER A 20 -8.61 -17.24 27.67
C SER A 20 -8.09 -18.36 28.58
N THR A 21 -8.95 -19.32 28.90
CA THR A 21 -8.76 -20.40 29.88
C THR A 21 -8.72 -21.77 29.22
N TYR A 22 -7.93 -22.69 29.79
CA TYR A 22 -7.66 -24.01 29.21
C TYR A 22 -7.60 -25.07 30.31
N ALA A 23 -8.22 -26.22 30.09
CA ALA A 23 -8.21 -27.36 31.01
C ALA A 23 -6.86 -28.13 31.00
N ASP A 24 -6.08 -28.00 29.93
CA ASP A 24 -4.72 -28.52 29.85
C ASP A 24 -3.73 -27.51 30.44
N ALA A 25 -3.17 -27.83 31.60
CA ALA A 25 -2.21 -26.99 32.31
C ALA A 25 -0.88 -26.71 31.55
N SER A 26 -0.64 -27.36 30.41
CA SER A 26 0.48 -27.04 29.49
C SER A 26 0.17 -25.91 28.50
N LEU A 27 -1.06 -25.36 28.55
CA LEU A 27 -1.48 -24.16 27.84
C LEU A 27 -1.60 -22.99 28.84
N ARG A 28 -0.76 -21.95 28.67
CA ARG A 28 -0.79 -20.75 29.51
C ARG A 28 -2.13 -20.03 29.34
N ARG A 29 -2.78 -19.64 30.44
CA ARG A 29 -3.95 -18.74 30.41
C ARG A 29 -3.59 -17.44 29.68
N LEU A 30 -4.37 -17.06 28.68
CA LEU A 30 -4.27 -15.76 28.00
C LEU A 30 -5.08 -14.71 28.77
N ARG A 31 -4.66 -13.45 28.70
CA ARG A 31 -5.30 -12.30 29.36
C ARG A 31 -6.22 -11.55 28.40
N ALA A 32 -5.74 -11.35 27.17
CA ALA A 32 -6.38 -10.51 26.16
C ALA A 32 -7.71 -11.03 25.55
N PRO A 33 -7.89 -12.33 25.22
CA PRO A 33 -8.96 -12.76 24.31
C PRO A 33 -10.39 -12.40 24.72
N ALA A 34 -10.74 -12.53 26.00
CA ALA A 34 -12.09 -12.19 26.47
C ALA A 34 -12.34 -10.66 26.53
N HIS A 35 -11.31 -9.87 26.83
CA HIS A 35 -11.39 -8.41 26.82
C HIS A 35 -11.56 -7.90 25.37
N ASP A 36 -10.74 -8.39 24.46
CA ASP A 36 -10.75 -7.97 23.06
C ASP A 36 -12.04 -8.41 22.34
N ALA A 37 -12.55 -9.61 22.67
CA ALA A 37 -13.85 -10.07 22.24
C ALA A 37 -14.98 -9.14 22.69
N ALA A 38 -14.95 -8.62 23.92
CA ALA A 38 -15.92 -7.63 24.39
C ALA A 38 -15.77 -6.30 23.63
N GLY A 39 -14.58 -5.71 23.64
CA GLY A 39 -14.33 -4.41 23.01
C GLY A 39 -14.63 -4.38 21.49
N LEU A 40 -14.41 -5.50 20.79
CA LEU A 40 -14.78 -5.66 19.38
C LEU A 40 -16.28 -5.92 19.20
N SER A 41 -16.91 -6.67 20.10
CA SER A 41 -18.37 -6.89 20.05
C SER A 41 -19.14 -5.59 20.25
N ASP A 42 -18.68 -4.70 21.14
CA ASP A 42 -19.28 -3.38 21.34
C ASP A 42 -19.36 -2.60 20.02
N VAL A 43 -18.20 -2.34 19.39
CA VAL A 43 -18.11 -1.48 18.20
C VAL A 43 -18.78 -2.10 16.97
N LEU A 44 -18.86 -3.43 16.91
CA LEU A 44 -19.62 -4.12 15.87
C LEU A 44 -21.13 -4.08 16.15
N SER A 45 -21.59 -4.26 17.39
CA SER A 45 -23.02 -4.29 17.73
C SER A 45 -23.68 -2.91 17.83
N ASP A 46 -22.91 -1.86 18.11
CA ASP A 46 -23.38 -0.48 18.15
C ASP A 46 -24.11 -0.10 16.82
N PRO A 47 -25.41 0.27 16.87
CA PRO A 47 -26.18 0.62 15.66
C PRO A 47 -25.70 1.91 14.97
N GLY A 48 -25.06 2.82 15.69
CA GLY A 48 -24.40 3.99 15.13
C GLY A 48 -23.16 3.61 14.31
N ILE A 49 -22.37 2.66 14.81
CA ILE A 49 -21.05 2.29 14.28
C ILE A 49 -21.12 1.08 13.32
N GLY A 50 -21.21 -0.14 13.85
CA GLY A 50 -21.09 -1.38 13.06
C GLY A 50 -22.43 -1.96 12.58
N GLY A 51 -23.48 -1.89 13.41
CA GLY A 51 -24.81 -2.43 13.11
C GLY A 51 -24.90 -3.96 12.97
N PHE A 52 -23.95 -4.72 13.53
CA PHE A 52 -23.92 -6.19 13.46
C PHE A 52 -24.78 -6.85 14.54
N THR A 53 -25.48 -7.93 14.17
CA THR A 53 -25.91 -8.93 15.15
C THR A 53 -24.70 -9.80 15.54
N VAL A 54 -24.19 -9.61 16.76
CA VAL A 54 -22.97 -10.28 17.26
C VAL A 54 -23.32 -11.52 18.09
N THR A 55 -22.63 -12.63 17.84
CA THR A 55 -22.69 -13.88 18.61
C THR A 55 -21.33 -14.13 19.26
N GLN A 56 -21.27 -14.21 20.59
CA GLN A 56 -20.04 -14.46 21.34
C GLN A 56 -19.90 -15.94 21.74
N VAL A 57 -18.68 -16.47 21.66
CA VAL A 57 -18.33 -17.83 22.08
C VAL A 57 -17.04 -17.75 22.91
N ILE A 58 -17.18 -17.47 24.20
CA ILE A 58 -16.07 -17.20 25.12
C ILE A 58 -15.83 -18.40 26.04
N ASP A 59 -14.60 -18.91 26.09
CA ASP A 59 -14.15 -19.97 27.00
C ASP A 59 -15.01 -21.26 26.95
N ARG A 60 -15.46 -21.61 25.73
CA ARG A 60 -16.29 -22.80 25.44
C ARG A 60 -15.49 -23.99 24.93
N THR A 61 -16.15 -25.15 24.83
CA THR A 61 -15.52 -26.39 24.33
C THR A 61 -15.32 -26.39 22.82
N ALA A 62 -14.44 -27.23 22.30
CA ALA A 62 -14.23 -27.43 20.88
C ALA A 62 -15.44 -28.05 20.16
N GLN A 63 -16.43 -28.59 20.89
CA GLN A 63 -17.73 -28.96 20.34
C GLN A 63 -18.67 -27.75 20.22
N ASP A 64 -18.76 -26.92 21.28
CA ASP A 64 -19.55 -25.67 21.25
C ASP A 64 -19.08 -24.73 20.14
N VAL A 65 -17.75 -24.55 20.00
CA VAL A 65 -17.16 -23.67 18.99
C VAL A 65 -17.47 -24.17 17.58
N ARG A 66 -17.44 -25.49 17.34
CA ARG A 66 -17.85 -26.07 16.05
C ARG A 66 -19.33 -25.82 15.77
N LEU A 67 -20.20 -26.10 16.73
CA LEU A 67 -21.64 -25.89 16.58
C LEU A 67 -21.96 -24.42 16.25
N ALA A 68 -21.36 -23.48 16.98
CA ALA A 68 -21.53 -22.06 16.73
C ALA A 68 -21.01 -21.61 15.36
N PHE A 69 -19.90 -22.19 14.87
CA PHE A 69 -19.41 -21.95 13.50
C PHE A 69 -20.38 -22.46 12.43
N GLU A 70 -20.90 -23.68 12.59
CA GLU A 70 -21.84 -24.31 11.67
C GLU A 70 -23.18 -23.55 11.65
N GLU A 71 -23.77 -23.27 12.81
CA GLU A 71 -24.98 -22.46 12.96
C GLU A 71 -24.79 -21.04 12.38
N PHE A 72 -23.67 -20.38 12.69
CA PHE A 72 -23.39 -19.03 12.21
C PHE A 72 -23.18 -18.96 10.69
N LEU A 73 -22.47 -19.90 10.07
CA LEU A 73 -22.19 -19.85 8.63
C LEU A 73 -23.30 -20.47 7.76
N SER A 74 -24.18 -21.28 8.36
CA SER A 74 -25.40 -21.77 7.71
C SER A 74 -26.39 -20.64 7.37
N HIS A 75 -27.33 -20.91 6.45
CA HIS A 75 -28.51 -20.06 6.18
C HIS A 75 -28.21 -18.58 5.81
N ARG A 76 -27.03 -18.30 5.24
CA ARG A 76 -26.66 -16.98 4.71
C ARG A 76 -27.21 -16.71 3.30
N ALA A 77 -27.39 -15.43 3.00
CA ALA A 77 -27.72 -14.91 1.68
C ALA A 77 -26.47 -14.33 0.99
N PRO A 78 -26.40 -14.27 -0.35
CA PRO A 78 -25.23 -13.75 -1.07
C PRO A 78 -24.83 -12.32 -0.68
N ASN A 79 -25.79 -11.50 -0.26
CA ASN A 79 -25.58 -10.10 0.12
C ASN A 79 -25.32 -9.91 1.62
N ASP A 80 -25.35 -10.96 2.45
CA ASP A 80 -24.96 -10.83 3.87
C ASP A 80 -23.49 -10.38 3.97
N LEU A 81 -23.18 -9.60 5.01
CA LEU A 81 -21.81 -9.34 5.45
C LEU A 81 -21.57 -10.15 6.73
N VAL A 82 -20.61 -11.08 6.67
CA VAL A 82 -20.21 -11.90 7.83
C VAL A 82 -18.82 -11.54 8.32
N VAL A 83 -18.69 -11.29 9.62
CA VAL A 83 -17.41 -11.13 10.33
C VAL A 83 -17.18 -12.35 11.23
N VAL A 84 -15.96 -12.87 11.24
CA VAL A 84 -15.51 -13.94 12.13
C VAL A 84 -14.24 -13.48 12.84
N TYR A 85 -14.28 -13.36 14.15
CA TYR A 85 -13.13 -13.10 15.00
C TYR A 85 -12.74 -14.35 15.78
N VAL A 86 -11.44 -14.68 15.84
CA VAL A 86 -10.91 -15.81 16.62
C VAL A 86 -9.67 -15.38 17.39
N SER A 87 -9.70 -15.49 18.73
CA SER A 87 -8.55 -15.20 19.60
C SER A 87 -8.31 -16.31 20.63
N CYS A 88 -7.19 -17.04 20.48
CA CYS A 88 -6.81 -18.20 21.30
C CYS A 88 -5.35 -18.62 21.04
N HIS A 89 -4.89 -19.74 21.62
CA HIS A 89 -3.64 -20.37 21.21
C HIS A 89 -3.76 -21.06 19.83
N GLY A 90 -2.81 -20.78 18.95
CA GLY A 90 -2.59 -21.54 17.71
C GLY A 90 -1.65 -22.72 17.97
N LEU A 91 -2.17 -23.95 17.86
CA LEU A 91 -1.44 -25.19 18.14
C LEU A 91 -1.28 -26.04 16.88
N VAL A 92 -0.17 -26.76 16.73
CA VAL A 92 0.04 -27.69 15.60
C VAL A 92 0.22 -29.13 16.05
N ASP A 93 -0.33 -30.07 15.28
CA ASP A 93 -0.06 -31.49 15.47
C ASP A 93 1.28 -31.92 14.82
N ALA A 94 1.69 -33.17 15.08
CA ALA A 94 2.91 -33.75 14.48
C ALA A 94 2.85 -33.89 12.95
N ARG A 95 1.73 -33.55 12.29
CA ARG A 95 1.55 -33.50 10.84
C ARG A 95 1.47 -32.05 10.32
N ARG A 96 1.78 -31.04 11.16
CA ARG A 96 1.70 -29.60 10.87
C ARG A 96 0.29 -29.10 10.50
N ARG A 97 -0.75 -29.79 10.98
CA ARG A 97 -2.14 -29.31 10.89
C ARG A 97 -2.39 -28.34 12.04
N LEU A 98 -2.98 -27.19 11.73
CA LEU A 98 -3.20 -26.08 12.64
C LEU A 98 -4.56 -26.23 13.35
N TYR A 99 -4.57 -25.97 14.65
CA TYR A 99 -5.73 -25.99 15.51
C TYR A 99 -5.85 -24.68 16.28
N PHE A 100 -7.06 -24.16 16.34
CA PHE A 100 -7.48 -23.18 17.34
C PHE A 100 -7.80 -23.91 18.64
N ALA A 101 -7.22 -23.46 19.74
CA ALA A 101 -7.45 -24.06 21.06
C ALA A 101 -8.73 -23.52 21.69
N ALA A 102 -9.59 -24.44 22.15
CA ALA A 102 -10.78 -24.18 22.95
C ALA A 102 -10.55 -24.62 24.40
N ALA A 103 -11.50 -24.36 25.31
CA ALA A 103 -11.30 -24.54 26.75
C ALA A 103 -10.98 -25.99 27.17
N ASP A 104 -11.46 -27.00 26.43
CA ASP A 104 -11.19 -28.42 26.66
C ASP A 104 -10.00 -28.98 25.84
N THR A 105 -9.30 -28.14 25.07
CA THR A 105 -8.18 -28.59 24.23
C THR A 105 -7.04 -29.17 25.07
N ARG A 106 -6.66 -30.40 24.72
CA ARG A 106 -5.46 -31.08 25.23
C ARG A 106 -4.39 -31.15 24.16
N LYS A 107 -3.17 -30.74 24.51
CA LYS A 107 -2.01 -30.62 23.63
C LYS A 107 -1.56 -31.96 23.04
N ASP A 108 -1.87 -33.07 23.72
CA ASP A 108 -1.62 -34.44 23.21
C ASP A 108 -2.77 -35.02 22.36
N ARG A 109 -3.94 -34.35 22.28
CA ARG A 109 -5.15 -34.80 21.54
C ARG A 109 -5.79 -33.73 20.64
N LEU A 110 -5.01 -32.80 20.08
CA LEU A 110 -5.50 -31.70 19.25
C LEU A 110 -6.58 -32.10 18.23
N ALA A 111 -6.39 -33.20 17.51
CA ALA A 111 -7.34 -33.70 16.50
C ALA A 111 -8.73 -34.10 17.04
N ALA A 112 -8.88 -34.26 18.36
CA ALA A 112 -10.15 -34.60 19.02
C ALA A 112 -10.66 -33.49 19.96
N THR A 113 -9.80 -32.57 20.42
CA THR A 113 -10.15 -31.56 21.45
C THR A 113 -9.79 -30.12 21.07
N GLY A 114 -9.15 -29.87 19.93
CA GLY A 114 -9.01 -28.56 19.30
C GLY A 114 -9.95 -28.41 18.09
N VAL A 115 -10.07 -27.20 17.56
CA VAL A 115 -10.84 -26.91 16.33
C VAL A 115 -9.86 -26.77 15.17
N GLU A 116 -9.96 -27.64 14.16
CA GLU A 116 -9.00 -27.66 13.05
C GLU A 116 -9.22 -26.46 12.12
N ALA A 117 -8.17 -25.69 11.82
CA ALA A 117 -8.28 -24.48 11.02
C ALA A 117 -8.76 -24.74 9.59
N GLN A 118 -8.45 -25.93 9.03
CA GLN A 118 -8.99 -26.37 7.75
C GLN A 118 -10.51 -26.57 7.82
N TRP A 119 -11.04 -27.17 8.90
CA TRP A 119 -12.48 -27.36 9.06
C TRP A 119 -13.23 -26.02 9.13
N VAL A 120 -12.67 -25.02 9.84
CA VAL A 120 -13.22 -23.65 9.87
C VAL A 120 -13.25 -23.04 8.47
N LEU A 121 -12.21 -23.29 7.67
CA LEU A 121 -12.14 -22.85 6.27
C LEU A 121 -13.16 -23.54 5.37
N ASP A 122 -13.36 -24.84 5.53
CA ASP A 122 -14.37 -25.59 4.79
C ASP A 122 -15.78 -25.00 5.06
N GLN A 123 -16.10 -24.66 6.32
CA GLN A 123 -17.35 -23.96 6.67
C GLN A 123 -17.46 -22.55 6.09
N LEU A 124 -16.35 -21.81 5.98
CA LEU A 124 -16.32 -20.48 5.36
C LEU A 124 -16.47 -20.55 3.83
N ASP A 125 -16.01 -21.61 3.18
CA ASP A 125 -16.16 -21.86 1.74
C ASP A 125 -17.59 -22.33 1.39
N ASP A 126 -18.23 -23.13 2.25
CA ASP A 126 -19.65 -23.49 2.13
C ASP A 126 -20.61 -22.31 2.46
N CYS A 127 -20.12 -21.27 3.14
CA CYS A 127 -20.91 -20.09 3.49
C CYS A 127 -21.32 -19.29 2.24
N ARG A 128 -22.64 -19.12 2.05
CA ARG A 128 -23.22 -18.42 0.89
C ARG A 128 -22.95 -16.91 0.84
N ALA A 129 -22.50 -16.30 1.93
CA ALA A 129 -22.22 -14.85 1.99
C ALA A 129 -21.00 -14.52 1.12
N ARG A 130 -21.16 -13.58 0.18
CA ARG A 130 -20.07 -13.13 -0.73
C ARG A 130 -19.18 -12.05 -0.13
N ARG A 131 -19.39 -11.65 1.12
CA ARG A 131 -18.55 -10.68 1.83
C ARG A 131 -18.25 -11.24 3.20
N GLN A 132 -17.03 -11.75 3.35
CA GLN A 132 -16.56 -12.46 4.53
C GLN A 132 -15.31 -11.77 5.05
N VAL A 133 -15.29 -11.40 6.32
CA VAL A 133 -14.10 -10.83 6.98
C VAL A 133 -13.68 -11.76 8.11
N VAL A 134 -12.45 -12.26 8.09
CA VAL A 134 -11.92 -13.15 9.12
C VAL A 134 -10.76 -12.45 9.82
N ILE A 135 -10.84 -12.31 11.15
CA ILE A 135 -9.85 -11.63 11.97
C ILE A 135 -9.27 -12.66 12.94
N LEU A 136 -7.97 -12.92 12.84
CA LEU A 136 -7.27 -13.99 13.55
C LEU A 136 -6.21 -13.40 14.48
N ASP A 137 -6.55 -13.31 15.76
CA ASP A 137 -5.69 -12.80 16.82
C ASP A 137 -5.21 -13.95 17.72
N CYS A 138 -4.48 -14.88 17.10
CA CYS A 138 -4.06 -16.13 17.74
C CYS A 138 -2.55 -16.17 17.98
N CYS A 139 -2.15 -16.59 19.19
CA CYS A 139 -0.75 -16.81 19.54
C CYS A 139 -0.23 -18.10 18.91
N PHE A 140 0.41 -18.00 17.74
CA PHE A 140 0.98 -19.14 17.01
C PHE A 140 2.31 -19.66 17.59
N SER A 141 2.90 -18.94 18.56
CA SER A 141 4.20 -19.24 19.18
C SER A 141 4.29 -20.63 19.83
N GLY A 142 3.16 -21.21 20.26
CA GLY A 142 3.08 -22.59 20.76
C GLY A 142 3.53 -23.66 19.76
N ALA A 143 3.52 -23.37 18.46
CA ALA A 143 3.97 -24.27 17.39
C ALA A 143 5.50 -24.39 17.26
N PHE A 144 6.27 -23.45 17.84
CA PHE A 144 7.71 -23.29 17.56
C PHE A 144 8.64 -23.99 18.55
N ALA A 145 8.11 -24.48 19.68
CA ALA A 145 8.89 -25.09 20.77
C ALA A 145 9.64 -26.40 20.40
N GLN A 146 9.48 -26.93 19.17
CA GLN A 146 10.16 -28.14 18.69
C GLN A 146 10.68 -28.06 17.24
N ARG A 147 11.39 -26.98 16.84
CA ARG A 147 12.33 -27.07 15.69
C ARG A 147 13.42 -26.01 15.58
N SER A 148 14.32 -26.28 14.64
CA SER A 148 15.61 -25.61 14.41
C SER A 148 15.50 -24.23 13.76
N LYS A 149 16.55 -23.41 13.89
CA LYS A 149 16.73 -22.14 13.15
C LYS A 149 16.51 -22.35 11.63
N GLY A 150 15.42 -21.83 11.07
CA GLY A 150 15.24 -21.74 9.62
C GLY A 150 13.79 -21.69 9.09
N GLU A 151 12.86 -22.42 9.71
CA GLU A 151 11.46 -22.44 9.24
C GLU A 151 10.68 -21.23 9.77
N THR A 152 10.00 -20.49 8.87
CA THR A 152 9.49 -19.12 9.16
C THR A 152 8.04 -18.85 8.72
N ASP A 153 7.25 -19.87 8.36
CA ASP A 153 5.79 -19.71 8.23
C ASP A 153 5.02 -21.01 8.60
N LEU A 154 3.79 -20.82 9.09
CA LEU A 154 2.75 -21.85 9.17
C LEU A 154 1.97 -21.99 7.85
N GLY A 155 2.09 -21.03 6.94
CA GLY A 155 1.41 -20.98 5.64
C GLY A 155 -0.03 -20.49 5.75
N LEU A 156 -0.32 -19.52 6.62
CA LEU A 156 -1.70 -19.03 6.84
C LEU A 156 -2.31 -18.47 5.54
N GLY A 157 -1.54 -17.72 4.75
CA GLY A 157 -1.98 -17.22 3.43
C GLY A 157 -2.12 -18.29 2.33
N GLU A 158 -1.52 -19.47 2.49
CA GLU A 158 -1.76 -20.63 1.61
C GLU A 158 -2.98 -21.44 2.08
N ARG A 159 -3.16 -21.61 3.40
CA ARG A 159 -4.29 -22.37 3.98
C ARG A 159 -5.62 -21.65 3.78
N PHE A 160 -5.67 -20.35 4.04
CA PHE A 160 -6.92 -19.57 3.92
C PHE A 160 -7.32 -19.24 2.46
N HIS A 161 -6.57 -19.76 1.48
CA HIS A 161 -6.78 -19.64 0.04
C HIS A 161 -7.89 -20.59 -0.48
N GLY A 162 -9.07 -20.49 0.14
CA GLY A 162 -10.27 -21.25 -0.25
C GLY A 162 -10.80 -20.89 -1.64
N HIS A 163 -11.79 -21.63 -2.12
CA HIS A 163 -12.44 -21.44 -3.43
C HIS A 163 -13.44 -20.26 -3.45
N ALA A 164 -13.66 -19.61 -2.30
CA ALA A 164 -14.58 -18.49 -2.15
C ALA A 164 -14.13 -17.21 -2.89
N ARG A 165 -15.10 -16.43 -3.38
CA ARG A 165 -14.91 -15.05 -3.83
C ARG A 165 -15.50 -14.10 -2.80
N GLY A 166 -14.71 -13.13 -2.37
CA GLY A 166 -15.13 -12.05 -1.48
C GLY A 166 -14.78 -12.25 -0.02
N ARG A 167 -13.64 -12.93 0.26
CA ARG A 167 -13.10 -13.04 1.62
C ARG A 167 -11.90 -12.12 1.82
N VAL A 168 -11.87 -11.44 2.95
CA VAL A 168 -10.69 -10.74 3.48
C VAL A 168 -10.26 -11.44 4.77
N VAL A 169 -8.96 -11.67 4.94
CA VAL A 169 -8.41 -12.24 6.17
C VAL A 169 -7.37 -11.27 6.74
N LEU A 170 -7.49 -10.97 8.03
CA LEU A 170 -6.52 -10.22 8.83
C LEU A 170 -5.89 -11.15 9.87
N THR A 171 -4.57 -11.14 10.04
CA THR A 171 -3.92 -11.72 11.24
C THR A 171 -3.18 -10.65 12.01
N ALA A 172 -3.19 -10.78 13.34
CA ALA A 172 -2.53 -9.85 14.25
C ALA A 172 -0.99 -9.80 14.09
N SER A 173 -0.37 -10.90 13.65
CA SER A 173 1.08 -11.08 13.57
C SER A 173 1.49 -11.91 12.35
N ARG A 174 2.78 -11.89 11.99
CA ARG A 174 3.38 -12.95 11.15
C ARG A 174 3.59 -14.22 11.96
N ALA A 175 3.64 -15.38 11.30
CA ALA A 175 3.84 -16.67 11.96
C ALA A 175 5.15 -16.79 12.78
N THR A 176 6.17 -15.96 12.53
CA THR A 176 7.43 -15.90 13.31
C THR A 176 7.38 -14.95 14.51
N GLU A 177 6.38 -14.08 14.59
CA GLU A 177 6.30 -12.99 15.55
C GLU A 177 5.42 -13.41 16.74
N TYR A 178 5.76 -12.95 17.94
CA TYR A 178 4.93 -13.19 19.12
C TYR A 178 3.86 -12.10 19.15
N SER A 179 2.57 -12.48 19.14
CA SER A 179 1.50 -11.52 19.45
C SER A 179 1.70 -11.04 20.90
N PHE A 180 1.92 -9.74 21.09
CA PHE A 180 2.38 -9.21 22.37
C PHE A 180 1.18 -8.88 23.27
N GLU A 181 1.13 -9.50 24.45
CA GLU A 181 0.34 -8.99 25.58
C GLU A 181 1.29 -8.13 26.44
N GLY A 182 0.95 -6.86 26.69
CA GLY A 182 1.83 -5.93 27.41
C GLY A 182 2.32 -6.42 28.77
N GLU A 183 3.52 -5.95 29.15
CA GLU A 183 4.02 -6.09 30.52
C GLU A 183 3.24 -5.14 31.46
N PRO A 184 2.84 -5.60 32.67
CA PRO A 184 1.87 -4.87 33.48
C PRO A 184 2.50 -3.76 34.34
N VAL A 185 1.95 -2.55 34.24
CA VAL A 185 2.15 -1.49 35.26
C VAL A 185 1.31 -1.83 36.49
N PRO A 186 1.87 -1.84 37.72
CA PRO A 186 1.09 -2.13 38.93
C PRO A 186 0.04 -1.04 39.23
N GLY A 187 -1.23 -1.34 38.98
CA GLY A 187 -2.38 -0.49 39.33
C GLY A 187 -3.29 -0.10 38.18
N GLU A 188 -2.88 -0.30 36.93
CA GLU A 188 -3.67 0.06 35.75
C GLU A 188 -4.63 -1.06 35.30
N VAL A 189 -5.69 -0.67 34.58
CA VAL A 189 -6.59 -1.61 33.91
C VAL A 189 -5.84 -2.26 32.75
N LEU A 190 -5.78 -3.59 32.74
CA LEU A 190 -4.88 -4.37 31.89
C LEU A 190 -5.17 -4.14 30.39
N PRO A 191 -4.13 -3.87 29.56
CA PRO A 191 -4.30 -3.71 28.12
C PRO A 191 -4.66 -5.05 27.45
N GLY A 192 -5.51 -4.97 26.42
CA GLY A 192 -5.83 -6.06 25.50
C GLY A 192 -4.68 -6.43 24.56
N SER A 193 -4.95 -7.20 23.51
CA SER A 193 -3.95 -7.38 22.44
C SER A 193 -3.74 -6.05 21.72
N VAL A 194 -2.50 -5.74 21.34
CA VAL A 194 -2.22 -4.43 20.73
C VAL A 194 -2.97 -4.26 19.41
N PHE A 195 -3.02 -5.32 18.60
CA PHE A 195 -3.70 -5.31 17.30
C PHE A 195 -5.22 -5.13 17.41
N THR A 196 -5.90 -5.92 18.25
CA THR A 196 -7.35 -5.82 18.37
C THR A 196 -7.75 -4.56 19.14
N SER A 197 -6.94 -4.12 20.11
CA SER A 197 -7.12 -2.81 20.74
C SER A 197 -7.00 -1.67 19.71
N ALA A 198 -6.03 -1.70 18.80
CA ALA A 198 -5.90 -0.70 17.74
C ALA A 198 -7.11 -0.69 16.79
N LEU A 199 -7.60 -1.87 16.36
CA LEU A 199 -8.84 -1.98 15.57
C LEU A 199 -10.04 -1.38 16.30
N VAL A 200 -10.25 -1.75 17.57
CA VAL A 200 -11.36 -1.24 18.39
C VAL A 200 -11.26 0.27 18.60
N THR A 201 -10.07 0.81 18.91
CA THR A 201 -9.86 2.25 19.09
C THR A 201 -10.13 3.03 17.80
N GLY A 202 -9.62 2.56 16.66
CA GLY A 202 -9.82 3.22 15.37
C GLY A 202 -11.29 3.23 14.93
N ILE A 203 -11.98 2.10 15.11
CA ILE A 203 -13.42 1.98 14.79
C ILE A 203 -14.27 2.83 15.75
N ARG A 204 -14.00 2.79 17.06
CA ARG A 204 -14.79 3.52 18.08
C ARG A 204 -14.64 5.03 18.01
N SER A 205 -13.48 5.54 17.57
CA SER A 205 -13.20 6.97 17.48
C SER A 205 -13.53 7.59 16.12
N GLY A 206 -13.64 6.78 15.07
CA GLY A 206 -13.65 7.26 13.68
C GLY A 206 -12.26 7.56 13.12
N ALA A 207 -11.19 7.50 13.93
CA ALA A 207 -9.83 7.76 13.47
C ALA A 207 -9.31 6.74 12.44
N ALA A 208 -9.99 5.59 12.29
CA ALA A 208 -9.71 4.65 11.21
C ALA A 208 -10.31 5.06 9.85
N ASP A 209 -11.17 6.07 9.75
CA ASP A 209 -11.68 6.60 8.47
C ASP A 209 -10.58 7.42 7.76
N THR A 210 -9.74 6.75 6.96
CA THR A 210 -8.49 7.32 6.45
C THR A 210 -8.64 8.17 5.20
N ASP A 211 -9.73 8.02 4.43
CA ASP A 211 -10.07 8.90 3.31
C ASP A 211 -11.24 9.87 3.59
N HIS A 212 -11.79 9.83 4.80
CA HIS A 212 -12.83 10.73 5.32
C HIS A 212 -14.15 10.67 4.53
N ASP A 213 -14.44 9.53 3.90
CA ASP A 213 -15.70 9.30 3.18
C ASP A 213 -16.90 9.06 4.12
N GLY A 214 -16.65 9.01 5.43
CA GLY A 214 -17.61 8.78 6.49
C GLY A 214 -17.69 7.31 6.90
N TYR A 215 -17.12 6.37 6.14
CA TYR A 215 -17.13 4.95 6.46
C TYR A 215 -15.73 4.45 6.84
N ILE A 216 -15.70 3.32 7.55
CA ILE A 216 -14.48 2.60 7.89
C ILE A 216 -14.55 1.27 7.16
N SER A 217 -13.77 1.10 6.09
CA SER A 217 -13.64 -0.18 5.40
C SER A 217 -12.74 -1.17 6.15
N VAL A 218 -12.69 -2.43 5.68
CA VAL A 218 -11.72 -3.42 6.17
C VAL A 218 -10.27 -2.95 5.91
N ASP A 219 -10.05 -2.21 4.82
CA ASP A 219 -8.73 -1.74 4.41
C ASP A 219 -8.31 -0.51 5.21
N ASP A 220 -9.26 0.38 5.53
CA ASP A 220 -9.13 1.51 6.45
C ASP A 220 -8.78 1.05 7.88
N ALA A 221 -9.58 0.13 8.45
CA ALA A 221 -9.32 -0.45 9.76
C ALA A 221 -7.98 -1.19 9.83
N TYR A 222 -7.60 -1.91 8.75
CA TYR A 222 -6.29 -2.54 8.66
C TYR A 222 -5.14 -1.53 8.59
N ALA A 223 -5.27 -0.48 7.77
CA ALA A 223 -4.25 0.56 7.63
C ALA A 223 -4.02 1.28 8.97
N TYR A 224 -5.09 1.75 9.61
CA TYR A 224 -5.02 2.37 10.93
C TYR A 224 -4.35 1.46 11.97
N ALA A 225 -4.76 0.19 12.06
CA ALA A 225 -4.15 -0.74 13.02
C ALA A 225 -2.69 -1.05 12.70
N PHE A 226 -2.32 -1.17 11.42
CA PHE A 226 -0.95 -1.39 10.97
C PHE A 226 -0.04 -0.19 11.30
N ASP A 227 -0.47 1.02 10.99
CA ASP A 227 0.32 2.23 11.23
C ASP A 227 0.37 2.58 12.73
N ARG A 228 -0.71 2.37 13.49
CA ARG A 228 -0.72 2.50 14.96
C ARG A 228 0.33 1.60 15.62
N LEU A 229 0.37 0.30 15.26
CA LEU A 229 1.35 -0.64 15.82
C LEU A 229 2.80 -0.29 15.43
N ARG A 230 3.01 0.34 14.27
CA ARG A 230 4.34 0.81 13.85
C ARG A 230 4.77 2.12 14.53
N ALA A 231 3.81 2.98 14.88
CA ALA A 231 4.08 4.19 15.66
C ALA A 231 4.48 3.89 17.12
N ASP A 232 3.92 2.82 17.70
CA ASP A 232 4.25 2.35 19.06
C ASP A 232 5.52 1.45 19.14
N ASP A 233 6.30 1.35 18.05
CA ASP A 233 7.48 0.45 17.88
C ASP A 233 7.24 -1.03 18.28
N VAL A 234 6.01 -1.52 18.05
CA VAL A 234 5.61 -2.86 18.49
C VAL A 234 6.17 -3.92 17.53
N ALA A 235 6.84 -4.94 18.07
CA ALA A 235 7.50 -6.02 17.33
C ALA A 235 6.52 -7.06 16.71
N GLN A 236 5.42 -6.58 16.15
CA GLN A 236 4.28 -7.35 15.64
C GLN A 236 3.77 -6.71 14.35
N THR A 237 3.80 -7.43 13.23
CA THR A 237 3.35 -6.91 11.93
C THR A 237 2.02 -7.54 11.49
N PRO A 238 0.88 -6.83 11.54
CA PRO A 238 -0.38 -7.33 11.03
C PRO A 238 -0.33 -7.67 9.54
N GLN A 239 -0.94 -8.79 9.15
CA GLN A 239 -1.03 -9.21 7.74
C GLN A 239 -2.47 -9.14 7.24
N ARG A 240 -2.65 -8.83 5.95
CA ARG A 240 -3.94 -8.83 5.25
C ARG A 240 -3.85 -9.60 3.94
N TRP A 241 -4.88 -10.39 3.64
CA TRP A 241 -5.05 -11.11 2.38
C TRP A 241 -6.44 -10.88 1.79
N LEU A 242 -6.49 -10.69 0.47
CA LEU A 242 -7.73 -10.53 -0.31
C LEU A 242 -7.93 -11.78 -1.19
N TYR A 243 -9.09 -12.43 -1.07
CA TYR A 243 -9.47 -13.61 -1.86
C TYR A 243 -10.74 -13.28 -2.66
N GLY A 244 -10.54 -12.74 -3.87
CA GLY A 244 -11.62 -12.44 -4.82
C GLY A 244 -12.64 -11.39 -4.35
N ALA A 245 -12.24 -10.45 -3.50
CA ALA A 245 -13.07 -9.31 -3.11
C ALA A 245 -13.06 -8.23 -4.20
N GLU A 246 -14.25 -7.75 -4.58
CA GLU A 246 -14.48 -6.69 -5.55
C GLU A 246 -15.12 -5.49 -4.82
N GLY A 247 -14.42 -4.35 -4.76
CA GLY A 247 -14.85 -3.12 -4.06
C GLY A 247 -14.46 -3.02 -2.57
N LYS A 248 -14.63 -1.83 -1.96
CA LYS A 248 -14.50 -1.62 -0.50
C LYS A 248 -15.52 -2.52 0.23
N ILE A 249 -15.09 -3.30 1.22
CA ILE A 249 -15.99 -3.89 2.21
C ILE A 249 -16.05 -2.93 3.40
N LEU A 250 -17.23 -2.36 3.67
CA LEU A 250 -17.43 -1.44 4.79
C LEU A 250 -17.59 -2.23 6.10
N LEU A 251 -16.76 -1.95 7.11
CA LEU A 251 -16.94 -2.49 8.46
C LEU A 251 -17.89 -1.62 9.27
N ALA A 252 -17.72 -0.31 9.30
CA ALA A 252 -18.50 0.58 10.15
C ALA A 252 -18.78 1.93 9.49
N ARG A 253 -19.67 2.71 10.09
CA ARG A 253 -19.69 4.18 9.97
C ARG A 253 -18.62 4.76 10.87
N SER A 254 -18.00 5.85 10.42
CA SER A 254 -17.12 6.70 11.22
C SER A 254 -17.96 7.59 12.15
N PRO A 255 -17.76 7.53 13.48
CA PRO A 255 -18.32 8.51 14.42
C PRO A 255 -17.82 9.94 14.20
N ALA A 256 -16.71 10.13 13.48
CA ALA A 256 -16.17 11.45 13.14
C ALA A 256 -16.98 12.20 12.07
N GLY A 257 -17.88 11.51 11.34
CA GLY A 257 -18.70 12.11 10.30
C GLY A 257 -17.94 12.43 9.01
N VAL A 258 -18.68 12.89 7.99
CA VAL A 258 -18.10 13.26 6.68
C VAL A 258 -17.41 14.62 6.79
N ARG A 259 -16.12 14.65 6.41
CA ARG A 259 -15.33 15.88 6.36
C ARG A 259 -15.61 16.67 5.09
N VAL A 260 -16.70 17.45 5.10
CA VAL A 260 -17.05 18.39 4.03
C VAL A 260 -15.85 19.31 3.74
N PRO A 261 -15.27 19.29 2.53
CA PRO A 261 -14.24 20.24 2.14
C PRO A 261 -14.85 21.62 1.92
N SER A 262 -14.09 22.68 2.22
CA SER A 262 -14.49 24.05 1.85
C SER A 262 -14.58 24.18 0.34
N ALA A 263 -15.62 24.85 -0.17
CA ALA A 263 -15.62 25.31 -1.56
C ALA A 263 -14.49 26.32 -1.79
N SER A 264 -14.12 26.52 -3.05
CA SER A 264 -13.36 27.70 -3.47
C SER A 264 -14.30 28.90 -3.56
N LEU A 265 -13.84 30.07 -3.10
CA LEU A 265 -14.53 31.33 -3.35
C LEU A 265 -14.47 31.66 -4.85
N PRO A 266 -15.48 32.33 -5.44
CA PRO A 266 -15.42 32.76 -6.82
C PRO A 266 -14.29 33.77 -7.05
N ASP A 267 -13.60 33.70 -8.20
CA ASP A 267 -12.45 34.56 -8.52
C ASP A 267 -12.75 36.07 -8.40
N ALA A 268 -13.99 36.47 -8.65
CA ALA A 268 -14.46 37.85 -8.48
C ALA A 268 -14.47 38.31 -7.01
N TRP A 269 -14.73 37.41 -6.06
CA TRP A 269 -14.76 37.72 -4.63
C TRP A 269 -13.34 37.74 -4.04
N THR A 270 -12.48 36.77 -4.39
CA THR A 270 -11.05 36.81 -4.01
C THR A 270 -10.33 38.01 -4.61
N SER A 271 -10.60 38.35 -5.88
CA SER A 271 -10.09 39.60 -6.48
C SER A 271 -10.67 40.86 -5.84
N GLY A 272 -11.92 40.80 -5.37
CA GLY A 272 -12.58 41.89 -4.64
C GLY A 272 -11.96 42.13 -3.27
N LEU A 273 -11.68 41.07 -2.50
CA LEU A 273 -11.02 41.12 -1.20
C LEU A 273 -9.55 41.52 -1.28
N ALA A 274 -8.83 41.10 -2.33
CA ALA A 274 -7.46 41.54 -2.57
C ALA A 274 -7.34 43.03 -3.00
N ASN A 275 -8.47 43.74 -3.16
CA ASN A 275 -8.46 45.11 -3.65
C ASN A 275 -8.10 46.12 -2.53
N PRO A 276 -7.18 47.07 -2.77
CA PRO A 276 -6.80 48.07 -1.76
C PRO A 276 -7.96 48.99 -1.35
N HIS A 277 -8.97 49.22 -2.19
CA HIS A 277 -10.10 50.09 -1.88
C HIS A 277 -11.17 49.39 -1.01
N PRO A 278 -11.45 49.87 0.22
CA PRO A 278 -12.39 49.20 1.13
C PRO A 278 -13.81 49.07 0.58
N ALA A 279 -14.26 50.00 -0.28
CA ALA A 279 -15.57 49.94 -0.91
C ALA A 279 -15.75 48.69 -1.82
N ILE A 280 -14.67 48.18 -2.40
CA ILE A 280 -14.69 46.98 -3.24
C ILE A 280 -14.67 45.71 -2.36
N ARG A 281 -13.90 45.72 -1.26
CA ARG A 281 -13.91 44.63 -0.27
C ARG A 281 -15.28 44.48 0.41
N LEU A 282 -15.94 45.59 0.76
CA LEU A 282 -17.32 45.60 1.26
C LEU A 282 -18.32 44.97 0.27
N GLY A 283 -18.12 45.14 -1.03
CA GLY A 283 -18.94 44.47 -2.06
C GLY A 283 -18.77 42.95 -2.07
N ALA A 284 -17.54 42.46 -1.87
CA ALA A 284 -17.28 41.02 -1.74
C ALA A 284 -17.83 40.44 -0.41
N VAL A 285 -17.67 41.17 0.70
CA VAL A 285 -18.25 40.82 2.02
C VAL A 285 -19.78 40.69 1.94
N ALA A 286 -20.46 41.64 1.28
CA ALA A 286 -21.91 41.59 1.11
C ALA A 286 -22.35 40.39 0.26
N ALA A 287 -21.64 40.08 -0.82
CA ALA A 287 -21.95 38.93 -1.68
C ALA A 287 -21.74 37.58 -0.97
N MET A 288 -20.78 37.48 -0.06
CA MET A 288 -20.57 36.28 0.77
C MET A 288 -21.74 36.00 1.74
N GLY A 289 -22.56 37.00 2.06
CA GLY A 289 -23.81 36.82 2.82
C GLY A 289 -24.78 35.85 2.16
N GLU A 290 -24.88 35.85 0.83
CA GLU A 290 -25.71 34.91 0.09
C GLU A 290 -25.23 33.46 0.29
N TRP A 291 -23.91 33.24 0.28
CA TRP A 291 -23.33 31.92 0.49
C TRP A 291 -23.44 31.40 1.93
N LEU A 292 -23.54 32.26 2.95
CA LEU A 292 -23.80 31.83 4.33
C LEU A 292 -25.12 31.06 4.49
N THR A 293 -26.07 31.29 3.58
CA THR A 293 -27.43 30.71 3.59
C THR A 293 -27.67 29.72 2.44
N ASP A 294 -26.60 29.29 1.75
CA ASP A 294 -26.65 28.32 0.65
C ASP A 294 -26.95 26.90 1.16
N ASP A 295 -27.78 26.15 0.42
CA ASP A 295 -28.04 24.71 0.69
C ASP A 295 -26.77 23.85 0.55
N ASP A 296 -25.73 24.38 -0.08
CA ASP A 296 -24.42 23.74 -0.24
C ASP A 296 -23.49 24.03 0.97
N PRO A 297 -23.24 23.03 1.83
CA PRO A 297 -22.44 23.23 3.05
C PRO A 297 -20.96 23.50 2.76
N ALA A 298 -20.46 23.21 1.54
CA ALA A 298 -19.11 23.57 1.16
C ALA A 298 -19.00 25.08 0.86
N ARG A 299 -20.03 25.68 0.26
CA ARG A 299 -20.13 27.14 0.02
C ARG A 299 -20.38 27.91 1.30
N ALA A 300 -21.31 27.46 2.14
CA ALA A 300 -21.56 28.06 3.45
C ALA A 300 -20.32 28.05 4.36
N LEU A 301 -19.56 26.94 4.37
CA LEU A 301 -18.30 26.85 5.10
C LEU A 301 -17.20 27.76 4.52
N ALA A 302 -17.15 27.93 3.20
CA ALA A 302 -16.19 28.82 2.54
C ALA A 302 -16.46 30.29 2.85
N ALA A 303 -17.72 30.73 2.72
CA ALA A 303 -18.12 32.10 3.02
C ALA A 303 -17.97 32.43 4.51
N ARG A 304 -18.38 31.53 5.41
CA ARG A 304 -18.20 31.71 6.86
C ARG A 304 -16.74 31.92 7.24
N ARG A 305 -15.83 31.06 6.76
CA ARG A 305 -14.38 31.20 7.03
C ARG A 305 -13.77 32.48 6.45
N ALA A 306 -14.19 32.87 5.26
CA ALA A 306 -13.73 34.10 4.64
C ALA A 306 -14.17 35.33 5.46
N LEU A 307 -15.43 35.35 5.89
CA LEU A 307 -15.98 36.43 6.73
C LEU A 307 -15.38 36.43 8.15
N GLU A 308 -15.10 35.26 8.73
CA GLU A 308 -14.37 35.12 10.00
C GLU A 308 -12.96 35.73 9.89
N GLN A 309 -12.22 35.42 8.82
CA GLN A 309 -10.89 36.00 8.59
C GLN A 309 -10.95 37.52 8.35
N ILE A 310 -11.89 38.02 7.55
CA ILE A 310 -12.07 39.47 7.31
C ILE A 310 -12.47 40.20 8.60
N ALA A 311 -13.28 39.55 9.45
CA ALA A 311 -13.69 40.06 10.75
C ALA A 311 -12.52 40.24 11.73
N ASP A 312 -11.40 39.52 11.56
CA ASP A 312 -10.23 39.62 12.43
C ASP A 312 -9.06 40.41 11.81
N GLU A 313 -8.88 40.36 10.47
CA GLU A 313 -7.67 40.87 9.80
C GLU A 313 -7.85 42.20 9.02
N ASP A 314 -9.08 42.59 8.62
CA ASP A 314 -9.30 43.79 7.80
C ASP A 314 -9.55 45.06 8.66
N ILE A 315 -9.51 46.24 8.01
CA ILE A 315 -9.74 47.53 8.66
C ILE A 315 -11.16 47.58 9.29
N PRO A 316 -11.36 48.35 10.39
CA PRO A 316 -12.57 48.24 11.22
C PRO A 316 -13.89 48.25 10.47
N ARG A 317 -14.06 49.13 9.47
CA ARG A 317 -15.28 49.25 8.67
C ARG A 317 -15.61 48.01 7.82
N VAL A 318 -14.60 47.25 7.39
CA VAL A 318 -14.80 46.02 6.60
C VAL A 318 -14.97 44.82 7.53
N ALA A 319 -14.19 44.75 8.60
CA ALA A 319 -14.32 43.75 9.66
C ALA A 319 -15.71 43.80 10.34
N GLU A 320 -16.22 44.98 10.66
CA GLU A 320 -17.56 45.19 11.23
C GLU A 320 -18.68 44.71 10.28
N ALA A 321 -18.55 44.98 8.98
CA ALA A 321 -19.48 44.47 7.97
C ALA A 321 -19.43 42.93 7.85
N ALA A 322 -18.26 42.32 7.99
CA ALA A 322 -18.12 40.87 7.96
C ALA A 322 -18.73 40.20 9.22
N ARG A 323 -18.53 40.80 10.40
CA ARG A 323 -19.20 40.38 11.65
C ARG A 323 -20.72 40.44 11.54
N ALA A 324 -21.26 41.54 11.00
CA ALA A 324 -22.70 41.67 10.78
C ALA A 324 -23.28 40.57 9.86
N GLN A 325 -22.55 40.16 8.81
CA GLN A 325 -22.95 39.02 7.97
C GLN A 325 -22.96 37.71 8.78
N LEU A 326 -21.89 37.42 9.54
CA LEU A 326 -21.80 36.23 10.39
C LEU A 326 -22.95 36.15 11.41
N ASP A 327 -23.26 37.26 12.08
CA ASP A 327 -24.34 37.34 13.06
C ASP A 327 -25.71 37.06 12.40
N THR A 328 -26.02 37.68 11.25
CA THR A 328 -27.27 37.41 10.53
C THR A 328 -27.39 35.96 10.05
N GLY A 329 -26.28 35.29 9.76
CA GLY A 329 -26.20 33.87 9.40
C GLY A 329 -26.42 32.88 10.56
N THR A 330 -26.94 33.33 11.71
CA THR A 330 -27.29 32.50 12.88
C THR A 330 -28.78 32.54 13.27
N GLY A 331 -29.62 33.23 12.50
CA GLY A 331 -31.05 33.42 12.80
C GLY A 331 -31.87 32.12 12.80
N ASP A 332 -32.66 31.93 13.87
CA ASP A 332 -33.61 30.81 14.02
C ASP A 332 -34.83 30.96 13.09
N THR A 333 -35.46 29.84 12.72
CA THR A 333 -36.58 29.74 11.79
C THR A 333 -37.92 30.20 12.39
N GLY A 334 -38.06 31.51 12.62
CA GLY A 334 -39.30 32.16 13.08
C GLY A 334 -40.13 32.81 11.97
N THR A 335 -41.45 32.67 12.00
CA THR A 335 -42.40 33.21 11.00
C THR A 335 -42.83 34.66 11.30
N GLY A 336 -42.99 35.52 10.28
CA GLY A 336 -43.71 36.80 10.48
C GLY A 336 -43.54 37.91 9.43
N ASP A 337 -44.46 37.96 8.47
CA ASP A 337 -44.78 39.04 7.51
C ASP A 337 -44.70 40.50 8.03
N SER A 338 -44.05 41.41 7.28
CA SER A 338 -44.62 42.72 6.86
C SER A 338 -43.65 43.56 5.99
N GLY A 339 -44.19 44.51 5.20
CA GLY A 339 -43.48 45.26 4.15
C GLY A 339 -42.87 46.62 4.52
N PRO A 340 -42.24 47.32 3.55
CA PRO A 340 -41.37 48.49 3.77
C PRO A 340 -42.09 49.86 3.73
N PRO A 341 -41.40 50.93 4.16
CA PRO A 341 -41.38 52.18 3.37
C PRO A 341 -39.97 52.77 3.15
N LEU A 342 -39.92 53.96 2.51
CA LEU A 342 -38.75 54.61 1.90
C LEU A 342 -38.28 55.87 2.67
N ALA A 343 -37.13 56.43 2.24
CA ALA A 343 -36.68 57.82 2.42
C ALA A 343 -36.18 58.23 3.83
N GLU A 344 -35.39 59.28 4.05
CA GLU A 344 -34.72 60.23 3.12
C GLU A 344 -33.34 60.72 3.66
N ALA A 345 -32.87 61.93 3.32
CA ALA A 345 -31.47 62.37 3.47
C ALA A 345 -31.19 63.38 4.62
N SER A 346 -29.97 63.97 4.62
CA SER A 346 -29.41 65.05 5.50
C SER A 346 -28.84 64.63 6.87
N ALA A 347 -28.05 65.46 7.59
CA ALA A 347 -26.91 66.35 7.27
C ALA A 347 -26.36 66.97 8.59
N ASP A 348 -25.05 67.26 8.65
CA ASP A 348 -24.35 68.00 9.74
C ASP A 348 -24.46 67.34 11.15
N GLU A 349 -23.75 67.71 12.22
CA GLU A 349 -22.75 68.79 12.48
C GLU A 349 -21.66 68.30 13.49
N GLN A 350 -20.68 69.15 13.83
CA GLN A 350 -19.51 68.92 14.73
C GLN A 350 -19.60 69.84 15.99
N PRO A 351 -18.67 69.88 16.99
CA PRO A 351 -17.55 69.00 17.42
C PRO A 351 -17.51 68.79 18.98
N ASP A 352 -16.30 68.73 19.59
CA ASP A 352 -15.93 68.98 21.01
C ASP A 352 -16.26 67.89 22.10
N THR A 353 -15.50 67.69 23.21
CA THR A 353 -14.28 68.34 23.81
C THR A 353 -13.18 67.31 24.23
N ALA A 354 -12.08 67.75 24.89
CA ALA A 354 -10.85 66.98 25.16
C ALA A 354 -10.47 66.80 26.68
N ALA A 355 -9.26 66.25 26.92
CA ALA A 355 -8.54 66.03 28.21
C ALA A 355 -8.93 64.77 29.03
N ASP A 356 -8.07 64.16 29.88
CA ASP A 356 -6.74 64.58 30.38
C ASP A 356 -5.79 63.38 30.75
N ALA A 357 -4.57 63.65 31.21
CA ALA A 357 -3.52 62.72 31.71
C ALA A 357 -2.99 63.17 33.12
N PRO A 358 -1.90 62.66 33.77
CA PRO A 358 -0.90 61.60 33.43
C PRO A 358 -0.54 60.62 34.62
N ALA A 359 0.65 59.99 34.58
CA ALA A 359 1.25 59.10 35.62
C ALA A 359 2.17 59.84 36.63
N PRO A 360 2.74 59.20 37.70
CA PRO A 360 3.98 58.37 37.68
C PRO A 360 3.86 57.02 38.48
N ALA A 361 4.72 55.98 38.44
CA ALA A 361 6.18 55.82 38.67
C ALA A 361 6.60 55.94 40.18
N ASP A 362 7.57 55.21 40.78
CA ASP A 362 8.66 54.30 40.31
C ASP A 362 8.61 52.90 41.06
N ASP A 363 9.61 52.09 41.50
CA ASP A 363 11.10 52.14 41.59
C ASP A 363 11.81 50.74 41.83
N ALA A 364 13.15 50.76 41.87
CA ALA A 364 14.31 49.88 42.27
C ALA A 364 14.28 48.95 43.55
N SER A 365 15.27 48.09 43.93
CA SER A 365 16.56 47.53 43.39
C SER A 365 17.19 46.41 44.27
N ASP A 366 18.08 45.55 43.70
CA ASP A 366 19.33 44.95 44.28
C ASP A 366 19.33 44.01 45.54
N GLU A 367 20.37 43.24 45.94
CA GLU A 367 21.78 43.02 45.49
C GLU A 367 22.38 41.63 45.97
N THR A 368 23.39 41.05 45.29
CA THR A 368 24.49 40.12 45.78
C THR A 368 24.16 38.74 46.47
N LEU A 369 25.04 37.74 46.74
CA LEU A 369 26.39 37.19 46.35
C LEU A 369 26.54 35.75 46.99
N SER A 370 27.58 34.89 46.92
CA SER A 370 28.94 34.78 46.29
C SER A 370 29.32 33.29 46.04
N ASP A 371 30.54 33.03 45.57
CA ASP A 371 31.20 31.70 45.37
C ASP A 371 31.77 31.02 46.64
N ASP A 372 32.16 29.73 46.53
CA ASP A 372 33.55 29.26 46.78
C ASP A 372 33.84 27.85 46.18
N ALA A 373 35.10 27.37 46.11
CA ALA A 373 35.55 26.41 45.07
C ALA A 373 36.31 25.09 45.48
N VAL A 374 36.21 24.07 44.60
CA VAL A 374 37.22 23.14 43.96
C VAL A 374 38.59 22.89 44.67
N PRO A 375 39.24 21.68 44.63
CA PRO A 375 39.01 20.41 43.90
C PRO A 375 38.73 19.20 44.86
N ASP A 376 38.96 17.87 44.65
CA ASP A 376 39.56 16.96 43.62
C ASP A 376 38.94 15.53 43.82
N GLY A 377 39.32 14.37 43.23
CA GLY A 377 40.37 13.97 42.27
C GLY A 377 40.55 12.43 42.15
N ASP A 378 41.45 11.99 41.24
CA ASP A 378 42.02 10.61 41.05
C ASP A 378 41.13 9.41 40.60
N ALA A 379 41.72 8.44 39.87
CA ALA A 379 41.09 7.17 39.45
C ALA A 379 42.10 6.06 39.07
N PRO A 380 41.83 4.77 39.39
CA PRO A 380 42.05 3.68 38.41
C PRO A 380 41.03 2.51 38.47
N GLN A 381 41.20 1.51 37.59
CA GLN A 381 40.33 0.32 37.40
C GLN A 381 40.97 -1.02 37.90
N PRO A 382 40.66 -2.23 37.37
CA PRO A 382 39.52 -3.10 37.73
C PRO A 382 39.91 -4.55 38.14
N VAL A 383 38.99 -5.33 38.76
CA VAL A 383 39.20 -6.78 39.07
C VAL A 383 37.91 -7.62 38.94
N LEU A 384 38.02 -8.87 38.46
CA LEU A 384 36.96 -9.90 38.39
C LEU A 384 36.90 -10.78 39.66
N ILE A 385 35.73 -11.32 39.99
CA ILE A 385 35.61 -12.65 40.66
C ILE A 385 34.53 -13.49 39.97
N ASN A 386 34.78 -14.81 39.88
CA ASN A 386 33.92 -15.83 39.28
C ASN A 386 33.91 -17.06 40.21
N LEU A 387 32.74 -17.64 40.54
CA LEU A 387 32.62 -18.83 41.40
C LEU A 387 31.45 -19.74 41.00
N ALA A 388 31.52 -21.01 41.40
CA ALA A 388 30.84 -22.13 40.73
C ALA A 388 29.96 -23.03 41.64
N THR A 389 29.37 -24.03 40.99
CA THR A 389 28.49 -25.11 41.49
C THR A 389 29.02 -25.96 42.66
N PRO A 390 28.11 -26.56 43.46
CA PRO A 390 28.31 -27.87 44.08
C PRO A 390 27.45 -28.99 43.44
N THR A 391 27.78 -30.26 43.72
CA THR A 391 27.18 -31.48 43.12
C THR A 391 27.18 -32.69 44.08
N VAL A 392 26.47 -33.78 43.73
CA VAL A 392 26.41 -35.12 44.41
C VAL A 392 25.53 -35.12 45.68
N GLY A 393 24.72 -36.14 46.03
CA GLY A 393 24.32 -37.46 45.48
C GLY A 393 23.67 -38.33 46.60
N PRO A 394 23.50 -39.67 46.52
CA PRO A 394 23.10 -40.52 45.38
C PRO A 394 22.04 -41.64 45.71
N ALA A 395 21.55 -42.34 44.68
CA ALA A 395 21.06 -43.76 44.64
C ALA A 395 19.83 -44.26 45.44
N GLN A 396 18.90 -44.95 44.74
CA GLN A 396 18.65 -46.42 44.85
C GLN A 396 17.65 -46.95 43.77
N GLY A 397 17.35 -48.27 43.74
CA GLY A 397 16.93 -49.03 42.53
C GLY A 397 15.47 -49.55 42.38
N PRO A 398 15.19 -50.40 41.36
CA PRO A 398 13.83 -50.67 40.81
C PRO A 398 13.20 -52.03 41.19
N PRO A 399 11.87 -52.22 40.95
CA PRO A 399 11.38 -53.11 39.87
C PRO A 399 10.07 -52.57 39.20
N ARG A 400 9.22 -53.23 38.37
CA ARG A 400 9.13 -54.59 37.77
C ARG A 400 8.52 -54.55 36.34
N ARG A 401 7.55 -55.42 35.96
CA ARG A 401 6.88 -55.49 34.62
C ARG A 401 5.50 -56.22 34.66
N LEU A 402 4.69 -56.03 33.58
CA LEU A 402 3.55 -56.88 33.09
C LEU A 402 2.20 -56.85 33.88
N PRO A 403 1.03 -57.26 33.31
CA PRO A 403 0.67 -57.57 31.89
C PRO A 403 -0.64 -56.89 31.35
N LEU A 404 -1.05 -57.23 30.12
CA LEU A 404 -2.32 -56.88 29.44
C LEU A 404 -3.48 -57.87 29.76
N PRO A 405 -4.74 -57.48 29.49
CA PRO A 405 -5.68 -58.39 28.80
C PRO A 405 -6.38 -57.78 27.55
N ARG A 406 -7.34 -58.52 26.96
CA ARG A 406 -7.92 -58.35 25.60
C ARG A 406 -9.46 -58.15 25.63
N THR A 407 -10.07 -58.13 24.42
CA THR A 407 -11.49 -58.39 24.05
C THR A 407 -12.37 -57.14 23.86
N ARG A 408 -13.43 -57.13 23.01
CA ARG A 408 -13.90 -58.09 21.97
C ARG A 408 -14.61 -57.35 20.80
N ARG A 409 -15.04 -58.07 19.77
CA ARG A 409 -15.76 -57.56 18.57
C ARG A 409 -17.24 -57.23 18.87
N GLY A 410 -17.79 -56.25 18.17
CA GLY A 410 -19.23 -56.08 17.89
C GLY A 410 -19.48 -55.84 16.40
N ARG A 411 -20.61 -56.33 15.86
CA ARG A 411 -21.09 -56.17 14.47
C ARG A 411 -22.61 -56.06 14.50
N VAL A 412 -23.19 -55.23 13.62
CA VAL A 412 -24.57 -55.20 13.05
C VAL A 412 -24.69 -53.77 12.47
N ALA A 413 -24.73 -53.53 11.15
CA ALA A 413 -25.81 -53.82 10.18
C ALA A 413 -27.08 -53.00 10.47
N LEU A 414 -27.88 -52.49 9.53
CA LEU A 414 -27.86 -52.24 8.08
C LEU A 414 -29.33 -51.88 7.76
N GLY A 415 -29.60 -50.74 7.11
CA GLY A 415 -30.96 -50.41 6.65
C GLY A 415 -31.02 -48.99 6.08
N GLY A 416 -31.78 -48.78 4.99
CA GLY A 416 -32.04 -47.44 4.44
C GLY A 416 -31.90 -47.25 2.92
N VAL A 417 -31.55 -48.27 2.12
CA VAL A 417 -31.44 -48.13 0.65
C VAL A 417 -32.83 -48.11 -0.01
N VAL A 418 -33.49 -46.95 0.01
CA VAL A 418 -34.78 -46.70 -0.69
C VAL A 418 -34.83 -45.32 -1.37
N VAL A 419 -34.19 -44.28 -0.82
CA VAL A 419 -34.34 -42.88 -1.29
C VAL A 419 -33.59 -42.59 -2.61
N LEU A 420 -32.74 -43.51 -3.08
CA LEU A 420 -31.71 -43.29 -4.11
C LEU A 420 -32.20 -43.19 -5.57
N LEU A 421 -33.52 -43.13 -5.82
CA LEU A 421 -34.10 -43.05 -7.18
C LEU A 421 -35.03 -41.83 -7.43
N ALA A 422 -35.30 -41.00 -6.42
CA ALA A 422 -36.16 -39.81 -6.58
C ALA A 422 -35.39 -38.52 -6.89
N ALA A 423 -34.07 -38.47 -6.64
CA ALA A 423 -33.24 -37.26 -6.76
C ALA A 423 -32.61 -37.05 -8.16
N ALA A 424 -33.00 -37.84 -9.16
CA ALA A 424 -32.32 -37.91 -10.46
C ALA A 424 -32.89 -36.97 -11.56
N ALA A 425 -33.92 -36.17 -11.27
CA ALA A 425 -34.76 -35.53 -12.30
C ALA A 425 -34.81 -33.98 -12.28
N THR A 426 -34.12 -33.31 -11.35
CA THR A 426 -34.25 -31.84 -11.15
C THR A 426 -32.93 -31.05 -11.15
N VAL A 427 -31.79 -31.67 -11.52
CA VAL A 427 -30.46 -31.03 -11.51
C VAL A 427 -30.06 -30.45 -12.88
N THR A 428 -30.95 -29.66 -13.47
CA THR A 428 -30.67 -28.73 -14.58
C THR A 428 -31.68 -27.57 -14.46
N PRO A 429 -31.25 -26.31 -14.22
CA PRO A 429 -30.11 -25.69 -14.88
C PRO A 429 -29.18 -24.86 -13.95
N ILE A 430 -28.16 -25.50 -13.37
CA ILE A 430 -26.96 -24.79 -12.82
C ILE A 430 -25.70 -25.11 -13.69
N LEU A 431 -25.79 -26.11 -14.56
CA LEU A 431 -24.73 -26.60 -15.42
C LEU A 431 -24.48 -25.74 -16.68
N VAL A 432 -24.57 -24.42 -16.58
CA VAL A 432 -24.25 -23.49 -17.68
C VAL A 432 -23.01 -22.65 -17.36
N GLY A 433 -22.78 -22.32 -16.08
CA GLY A 433 -21.54 -21.67 -15.63
C GLY A 433 -20.35 -22.62 -15.39
N ARG A 434 -20.57 -23.95 -15.44
CA ARG A 434 -19.55 -24.98 -15.13
C ARG A 434 -19.08 -25.82 -16.33
N LEU A 435 -19.54 -25.54 -17.56
CA LEU A 435 -19.16 -26.34 -18.74
C LEU A 435 -17.86 -25.90 -19.44
N ASN A 436 -17.37 -24.68 -19.18
CA ASN A 436 -16.22 -24.10 -19.90
C ASN A 436 -14.92 -24.04 -19.08
N ASP A 437 -14.91 -24.51 -17.83
CA ASP A 437 -13.67 -24.70 -17.07
C ASP A 437 -13.28 -26.18 -17.07
N PRO A 438 -12.35 -26.61 -17.94
CA PRO A 438 -11.87 -27.98 -17.96
C PRO A 438 -11.01 -28.19 -16.71
N GLY A 439 -11.59 -28.82 -15.69
CA GLY A 439 -10.90 -29.17 -14.44
C GLY A 439 -9.56 -29.91 -14.67
N PRO A 440 -8.72 -30.06 -13.64
CA PRO A 440 -7.26 -30.22 -13.77
C PRO A 440 -6.73 -31.34 -14.68
N HIS A 441 -7.54 -32.31 -15.10
CA HIS A 441 -7.19 -33.21 -16.20
C HIS A 441 -7.32 -32.49 -17.57
N GLY A 442 -8.51 -32.02 -17.94
CA GLY A 442 -8.74 -31.33 -19.22
C GLY A 442 -7.85 -30.10 -19.46
N ARG A 443 -7.47 -29.39 -18.39
CA ARG A 443 -6.49 -28.26 -18.43
C ARG A 443 -5.08 -28.68 -18.87
N TYR A 444 -4.68 -29.93 -18.63
CA TYR A 444 -3.35 -30.48 -18.92
C TYR A 444 -3.38 -31.65 -19.92
N ASP A 445 -4.52 -31.94 -20.55
CA ASP A 445 -4.68 -32.96 -21.61
C ASP A 445 -4.23 -32.45 -23.00
N ARG A 446 -4.20 -31.12 -23.22
CA ARG A 446 -3.72 -30.48 -24.46
C ARG A 446 -2.52 -29.53 -24.21
N PRO A 447 -1.68 -29.26 -25.23
CA PRO A 447 -0.64 -28.23 -25.15
C PRO A 447 -1.26 -26.85 -24.81
N ARG A 448 -0.54 -26.06 -24.02
CA ARG A 448 -0.97 -24.71 -23.64
C ARG A 448 -0.49 -23.69 -24.68
N GLY A 449 -1.31 -22.67 -24.94
CA GLY A 449 -1.08 -21.61 -25.93
C GLY A 449 0.23 -20.84 -25.71
N LEU A 450 0.64 -20.06 -26.70
CA LEU A 450 2.02 -19.54 -26.77
C LEU A 450 2.11 -18.08 -26.31
N ILE A 451 3.13 -17.75 -25.52
CA ILE A 451 3.53 -16.36 -25.26
C ILE A 451 4.76 -16.06 -26.12
N LEU A 452 4.74 -14.93 -26.82
CA LEU A 452 5.74 -14.56 -27.83
C LEU A 452 6.41 -13.21 -27.54
N VAL A 453 7.70 -13.14 -27.87
CA VAL A 453 8.59 -11.96 -27.82
C VAL A 453 9.25 -11.85 -29.20
N ASN A 454 9.13 -10.71 -29.89
CA ASN A 454 9.55 -10.54 -31.29
C ASN A 454 9.14 -11.72 -32.22
N ASN A 455 7.88 -12.17 -32.14
CA ASN A 455 7.33 -13.33 -32.86
C ASN A 455 8.02 -14.70 -32.58
N LYS A 456 8.91 -14.78 -31.59
CA LYS A 456 9.54 -16.03 -31.12
C LYS A 456 8.85 -16.50 -29.84
N THR A 457 8.61 -17.81 -29.71
CA THR A 457 7.96 -18.41 -28.55
C THR A 457 8.89 -18.45 -27.34
N VAL A 458 8.53 -17.76 -26.26
CA VAL A 458 9.23 -17.85 -24.96
C VAL A 458 8.60 -18.89 -24.02
N THR A 459 7.39 -19.38 -24.33
CA THR A 459 6.75 -20.50 -23.65
C THR A 459 6.36 -21.62 -24.62
N GLY A 460 6.23 -22.84 -24.10
CA GLY A 460 5.80 -24.03 -24.84
C GLY A 460 5.22 -25.10 -23.92
N SER A 461 5.04 -26.32 -24.42
CA SER A 461 4.60 -27.46 -23.61
C SER A 461 5.35 -28.74 -23.97
N SER A 462 5.70 -29.53 -22.96
CA SER A 462 6.35 -30.84 -23.10
C SER A 462 5.41 -31.95 -22.62
N ASP A 463 5.29 -33.02 -23.40
CA ASP A 463 4.62 -34.25 -22.98
C ASP A 463 5.42 -34.93 -21.86
N THR A 464 4.77 -35.28 -20.76
CA THR A 464 5.36 -35.96 -19.59
C THR A 464 5.10 -37.46 -19.59
N GLY A 465 4.19 -37.96 -20.43
CA GLY A 465 3.67 -39.32 -20.34
C GLY A 465 2.83 -39.62 -19.09
N GLN A 466 2.51 -38.62 -18.26
CA GLN A 466 1.75 -38.77 -17.01
C GLN A 466 0.27 -38.37 -17.18
N LYS A 467 -0.55 -38.58 -16.14
CA LYS A 467 -1.99 -38.21 -16.13
C LYS A 467 -2.24 -36.70 -16.31
N LEU A 468 -1.27 -35.84 -15.95
CA LEU A 468 -1.26 -34.42 -16.30
C LEU A 468 -0.30 -34.25 -17.47
N ARG A 469 -0.78 -34.59 -18.67
CA ARG A 469 0.07 -34.93 -19.82
C ARG A 469 1.07 -33.82 -20.16
N TRP A 470 0.60 -32.59 -20.31
CA TRP A 470 1.44 -31.46 -20.73
C TRP A 470 1.97 -30.65 -19.54
N LYS A 471 3.30 -30.61 -19.38
CA LYS A 471 4.00 -29.67 -18.50
C LYS A 471 4.36 -28.41 -19.28
N ARG A 472 4.33 -27.24 -18.63
CA ARG A 472 4.71 -25.96 -19.22
C ARG A 472 6.24 -25.82 -19.31
N THR A 473 6.75 -25.32 -20.42
CA THR A 473 8.18 -25.03 -20.63
C THR A 473 8.40 -23.56 -20.98
N TYR A 474 9.59 -23.05 -20.65
CA TYR A 474 9.96 -21.63 -20.79
C TYR A 474 11.39 -21.53 -21.32
N THR A 475 11.57 -20.88 -22.47
CA THR A 475 12.86 -20.50 -23.03
C THR A 475 13.40 -19.30 -22.25
N ASP A 476 14.67 -19.33 -21.84
CA ASP A 476 15.31 -18.31 -21.01
C ASP A 476 14.48 -17.91 -19.77
N GLY A 477 13.79 -18.88 -19.16
CA GLY A 477 12.75 -18.67 -18.15
C GLY A 477 13.03 -17.57 -17.10
N PRO A 478 14.19 -17.55 -16.42
CA PRO A 478 14.53 -16.49 -15.46
C PRO A 478 14.56 -15.06 -16.02
N MET A 479 14.86 -14.89 -17.31
CA MET A 479 14.86 -13.58 -17.97
C MET A 479 13.43 -13.09 -18.28
N TYR A 480 12.50 -14.01 -18.56
CA TYR A 480 11.12 -13.69 -18.91
C TYR A 480 10.09 -13.91 -17.79
N ALA A 481 10.46 -14.53 -16.66
CA ALA A 481 9.55 -14.80 -15.54
C ALA A 481 8.79 -13.57 -14.98
N PRO A 482 9.35 -12.33 -14.97
CA PRO A 482 8.59 -11.12 -14.59
C PRO A 482 7.53 -10.69 -15.62
N VAL A 483 7.56 -11.25 -16.84
CA VAL A 483 6.60 -11.04 -17.92
C VAL A 483 5.60 -12.20 -17.98
N THR A 484 6.10 -13.42 -18.16
CA THR A 484 5.24 -14.62 -18.29
C THR A 484 4.55 -14.96 -16.99
N GLY A 485 5.23 -14.79 -15.84
CA GLY A 485 4.89 -15.51 -14.63
C GLY A 485 5.11 -17.01 -14.83
N TYR A 486 4.26 -17.81 -14.20
CA TYR A 486 4.25 -19.27 -14.33
C TYR A 486 2.83 -19.82 -14.50
N ALA A 487 2.75 -21.02 -15.06
CA ALA A 487 1.65 -21.96 -15.00
C ALA A 487 2.19 -23.30 -14.47
N SER A 488 1.57 -23.82 -13.42
CA SER A 488 2.02 -25.00 -12.68
C SER A 488 0.90 -26.02 -12.47
N GLN A 489 1.24 -27.29 -12.64
CA GLN A 489 0.38 -28.43 -12.32
C GLN A 489 0.03 -28.55 -10.82
N LEU A 490 0.75 -27.84 -9.93
CA LEU A 490 0.50 -27.82 -8.48
C LEU A 490 0.14 -26.43 -7.93
N TYR A 491 0.74 -25.36 -8.49
CA TYR A 491 0.77 -24.03 -7.84
C TYR A 491 -0.03 -22.94 -8.57
N GLY A 492 -0.92 -23.32 -9.48
CA GLY A 492 -1.79 -22.38 -10.21
C GLY A 492 -1.09 -21.59 -11.31
N THR A 493 -1.47 -20.33 -11.49
CA THR A 493 -0.90 -19.42 -12.50
C THR A 493 -0.54 -18.05 -11.91
N SER A 494 0.35 -17.29 -12.57
CA SER A 494 0.68 -15.91 -12.23
C SER A 494 0.99 -15.06 -13.48
N LEU A 495 0.90 -13.72 -13.35
CA LEU A 495 1.18 -12.73 -14.40
C LEU A 495 0.46 -13.05 -15.73
N LEU A 496 1.10 -12.94 -16.90
CA LEU A 496 0.43 -13.18 -18.20
C LEU A 496 -0.09 -14.62 -18.34
N GLU A 497 0.59 -15.62 -17.76
CA GLU A 497 0.07 -16.99 -17.68
C GLU A 497 -1.23 -17.09 -16.87
N SER A 498 -1.61 -16.10 -16.06
CA SER A 498 -2.90 -16.04 -15.36
C SER A 498 -3.90 -15.09 -16.02
N VAL A 499 -3.46 -13.91 -16.46
CA VAL A 499 -4.34 -12.93 -17.11
C VAL A 499 -4.93 -13.49 -18.41
N GLU A 500 -4.09 -14.12 -19.24
CA GLU A 500 -4.48 -14.68 -20.54
C GLU A 500 -4.90 -16.15 -20.45
N ASP A 501 -5.23 -16.66 -19.25
CA ASP A 501 -5.41 -18.09 -19.01
C ASP A 501 -6.50 -18.73 -19.89
N LYS A 502 -7.57 -18.00 -20.19
CA LYS A 502 -8.63 -18.49 -21.09
C LYS A 502 -8.14 -18.69 -22.52
N LEU A 503 -7.39 -17.73 -23.05
CA LEU A 503 -6.80 -17.82 -24.39
C LEU A 503 -5.76 -18.95 -24.42
N LEU A 504 -4.91 -19.02 -23.40
CA LEU A 504 -3.83 -19.99 -23.28
C LEU A 504 -4.32 -21.42 -22.99
N THR A 505 -5.54 -21.62 -22.48
CA THR A 505 -6.16 -22.96 -22.32
C THR A 505 -7.02 -23.40 -23.51
N GLY A 506 -7.39 -22.49 -24.41
CA GLY A 506 -8.38 -22.78 -25.45
C GLY A 506 -9.84 -22.71 -24.95
N THR A 507 -10.10 -21.94 -23.88
CA THR A 507 -11.44 -21.77 -23.27
C THR A 507 -12.03 -20.37 -23.47
N ASP A 508 -11.29 -19.46 -24.08
CA ASP A 508 -11.80 -18.15 -24.51
C ASP A 508 -12.83 -18.32 -25.64
N SER A 509 -14.04 -17.79 -25.44
CA SER A 509 -15.14 -17.88 -26.40
C SER A 509 -14.86 -17.20 -27.74
N ARG A 510 -13.83 -16.35 -27.82
CA ARG A 510 -13.40 -15.67 -29.06
C ARG A 510 -12.64 -16.58 -30.03
N LEU A 511 -12.17 -17.75 -29.58
CA LEU A 511 -11.35 -18.66 -30.40
C LEU A 511 -12.15 -19.45 -31.45
N GLY A 512 -13.41 -19.77 -31.17
CA GLY A 512 -14.29 -20.52 -32.08
C GLY A 512 -14.00 -22.03 -32.13
N SER A 513 -12.76 -22.42 -32.40
CA SER A 513 -12.26 -23.76 -32.03
C SER A 513 -11.67 -23.74 -30.62
N GLY A 514 -11.59 -24.90 -29.96
CA GLY A 514 -11.01 -25.02 -28.61
C GLY A 514 -9.48 -25.00 -28.56
N ASP A 515 -8.83 -24.46 -29.60
CA ASP A 515 -7.38 -24.49 -29.77
C ASP A 515 -6.74 -23.31 -29.04
N ALA A 516 -5.69 -23.57 -28.26
CA ALA A 516 -5.09 -22.54 -27.44
C ALA A 516 -4.38 -21.45 -28.27
N GLY A 517 -4.69 -20.18 -27.98
CA GLY A 517 -4.24 -19.03 -28.75
C GLY A 517 -2.80 -18.58 -28.47
N LYS A 518 -2.50 -17.37 -28.95
CA LYS A 518 -1.17 -16.75 -28.91
C LYS A 518 -1.24 -15.34 -28.32
N VAL A 519 -0.39 -15.08 -27.34
CA VAL A 519 -0.20 -13.78 -26.68
C VAL A 519 1.10 -13.17 -27.22
N PHE A 520 1.00 -12.11 -28.02
CA PHE A 520 2.18 -11.36 -28.48
C PHE A 520 2.45 -10.24 -27.48
N THR A 521 3.62 -10.25 -26.86
CA THR A 521 4.04 -9.20 -25.92
C THR A 521 4.64 -8.00 -26.65
N THR A 522 4.76 -6.88 -25.94
CA THR A 522 5.47 -5.67 -26.38
C THR A 522 6.98 -5.70 -26.11
N ILE A 523 7.47 -6.76 -25.48
CA ILE A 523 8.87 -6.90 -25.06
C ILE A 523 9.79 -7.04 -26.27
N GLU A 524 10.92 -6.34 -26.21
CA GLU A 524 12.04 -6.45 -27.14
C GLU A 524 13.12 -7.35 -26.53
N ALA A 525 13.42 -8.48 -27.18
CA ALA A 525 14.35 -9.48 -26.65
C ALA A 525 15.76 -8.89 -26.38
N VAL A 526 16.21 -7.95 -27.22
CA VAL A 526 17.49 -7.25 -27.05
C VAL A 526 17.49 -6.35 -25.81
N ALA A 527 16.38 -5.63 -25.54
CA ALA A 527 16.24 -4.75 -24.39
C ALA A 527 16.09 -5.55 -23.08
N GLN A 528 15.24 -6.58 -23.08
CA GLN A 528 15.06 -7.50 -21.96
C GLN A 528 16.38 -8.17 -21.57
N LYS A 529 17.16 -8.62 -22.57
CA LYS A 529 18.48 -9.22 -22.34
C LYS A 529 19.48 -8.22 -21.78
N ALA A 530 19.61 -7.04 -22.38
CA ALA A 530 20.52 -6.00 -21.90
C ALA A 530 20.20 -5.56 -20.46
N ALA A 531 18.91 -5.50 -20.10
CA ALA A 531 18.44 -5.20 -18.76
C ALA A 531 18.77 -6.32 -17.76
N TYR A 532 18.54 -7.58 -18.13
CA TYR A 532 18.79 -8.75 -17.29
C TYR A 532 20.28 -8.98 -17.03
N GLU A 533 21.10 -8.95 -18.10
CA GLU A 533 22.56 -9.06 -18.00
C GLU A 533 23.17 -7.83 -17.30
N GLY A 534 22.59 -6.64 -17.47
CA GLY A 534 23.04 -5.41 -16.82
C GLY A 534 22.88 -5.40 -15.30
N LEU A 535 21.79 -5.96 -14.76
CA LEU A 535 21.65 -6.17 -13.31
C LEU A 535 22.67 -7.19 -12.77
N HIS A 536 23.14 -8.13 -13.60
CA HIS A 536 24.23 -9.06 -13.31
C HIS A 536 24.07 -9.83 -11.96
N GLY A 537 22.83 -10.19 -11.62
CA GLY A 537 22.48 -10.90 -10.38
C GLY A 537 22.37 -10.04 -9.12
N LYS A 538 22.57 -8.72 -9.21
CA LYS A 538 22.25 -7.77 -8.13
C LYS A 538 20.74 -7.74 -7.89
N GLN A 539 20.31 -7.42 -6.68
CA GLN A 539 18.89 -7.19 -6.39
C GLN A 539 18.42 -5.87 -7.01
N GLY A 540 17.21 -5.84 -7.57
CA GLY A 540 16.68 -4.63 -8.21
C GLY A 540 15.74 -4.92 -9.39
N ALA A 541 15.52 -3.90 -10.21
CA ALA A 541 14.63 -3.96 -11.37
C ALA A 541 15.05 -3.00 -12.48
N VAL A 542 14.60 -3.30 -13.70
CA VAL A 542 14.71 -2.42 -14.87
C VAL A 542 13.39 -2.43 -15.63
N VAL A 543 12.93 -1.26 -16.04
CA VAL A 543 11.79 -1.09 -16.93
C VAL A 543 12.19 -0.20 -18.10
N ALA A 544 11.87 -0.61 -19.32
CA ALA A 544 12.04 0.20 -20.52
C ALA A 544 10.69 0.38 -21.25
N LEU A 545 10.40 1.61 -21.66
CA LEU A 545 9.17 2.00 -22.36
C LEU A 545 9.48 2.64 -23.71
N ASP A 546 8.63 2.40 -24.71
CA ASP A 546 8.50 3.24 -25.92
C ASP A 546 7.75 4.53 -25.50
N PRO A 547 8.39 5.71 -25.51
CA PRO A 547 7.74 6.93 -25.01
C PRO A 547 6.52 7.33 -25.84
N SER A 548 6.56 7.08 -27.15
CA SER A 548 5.54 7.50 -28.11
C SER A 548 4.23 6.72 -27.96
N SER A 549 4.28 5.51 -27.40
CA SER A 549 3.15 4.59 -27.40
C SER A 549 2.85 3.92 -26.05
N GLY A 550 3.79 3.89 -25.10
CA GLY A 550 3.64 3.17 -23.84
C GLY A 550 3.93 1.65 -23.90
N LYS A 551 4.54 1.13 -24.99
CA LYS A 551 4.95 -0.28 -25.03
C LYS A 551 5.99 -0.56 -23.95
N ILE A 552 5.79 -1.60 -23.15
CA ILE A 552 6.81 -2.11 -22.23
C ILE A 552 7.83 -2.94 -23.02
N LEU A 553 8.93 -2.31 -23.40
CA LEU A 553 10.01 -2.93 -24.18
C LEU A 553 10.90 -3.86 -23.34
N ALA A 554 11.03 -3.58 -22.04
CA ALA A 554 11.65 -4.47 -21.07
C ALA A 554 10.98 -4.36 -19.70
N LEU A 555 10.88 -5.50 -19.01
CA LEU A 555 10.32 -5.64 -17.66
C LEU A 555 11.11 -6.71 -16.91
N VAL A 556 12.10 -6.27 -16.12
CA VAL A 556 13.06 -7.16 -15.43
C VAL A 556 12.98 -6.95 -13.92
N SER A 557 13.00 -8.07 -13.19
CA SER A 557 13.19 -8.15 -11.73
C SER A 557 14.39 -9.07 -11.45
N SER A 558 15.19 -8.75 -10.43
CA SER A 558 16.34 -9.55 -10.03
C SER A 558 16.46 -9.65 -8.49
N PRO A 559 16.82 -10.81 -7.92
CA PRO A 559 16.94 -12.10 -8.60
C PRO A 559 15.58 -12.58 -9.13
N SER A 560 15.64 -13.55 -10.04
CA SER A 560 14.49 -14.18 -10.67
C SER A 560 14.56 -15.71 -10.50
N TYR A 561 13.53 -16.43 -10.94
CA TYR A 561 13.35 -17.87 -10.77
C TYR A 561 13.13 -18.57 -12.11
N SER A 562 13.31 -19.89 -12.17
CA SER A 562 12.99 -20.67 -13.37
C SER A 562 11.56 -21.20 -13.32
N PRO A 563 10.61 -20.72 -14.16
CA PRO A 563 9.22 -21.20 -14.11
C PRO A 563 9.10 -22.67 -14.55
N SER A 564 9.97 -23.15 -15.46
CA SER A 564 10.08 -24.56 -15.86
C SER A 564 10.30 -25.51 -14.68
N ALA A 565 10.96 -25.04 -13.61
CA ALA A 565 11.31 -25.82 -12.43
C ALA A 565 10.24 -25.84 -11.34
N ILE A 566 9.08 -25.17 -11.54
CA ILE A 566 7.87 -25.33 -10.72
C ILE A 566 6.63 -25.75 -11.54
N ALA A 567 6.78 -25.91 -12.86
CA ALA A 567 5.66 -26.09 -13.78
C ALA A 567 4.98 -27.47 -13.72
N GLY A 568 5.62 -28.47 -13.12
CA GLY A 568 5.15 -29.87 -13.09
C GLY A 568 4.73 -30.35 -11.71
N ALA A 569 4.34 -31.63 -11.63
CA ALA A 569 3.96 -32.31 -10.40
C ALA A 569 5.06 -33.22 -9.80
N ALA A 570 6.33 -33.07 -10.20
CA ALA A 570 7.42 -33.91 -9.72
C ALA A 570 7.82 -33.60 -8.26
N LYS A 571 8.69 -34.42 -7.66
CA LYS A 571 9.23 -34.16 -6.32
C LYS A 571 10.19 -32.97 -6.34
N GLU A 572 10.85 -32.78 -7.48
CA GLU A 572 11.83 -31.75 -7.80
C GLU A 572 11.13 -30.40 -7.95
N ASP A 573 9.98 -30.35 -8.64
CA ASP A 573 9.11 -29.17 -8.71
C ASP A 573 8.70 -28.68 -7.30
N ARG A 574 8.32 -29.61 -6.41
CA ARG A 574 7.99 -29.30 -5.01
C ARG A 574 9.19 -28.80 -4.21
N ALA A 575 10.36 -29.44 -4.36
CA ALA A 575 11.57 -29.03 -3.64
C ALA A 575 12.04 -27.63 -4.05
N TYR A 576 11.94 -27.29 -5.34
CA TYR A 576 12.29 -25.96 -5.84
C TYR A 576 11.25 -24.91 -5.41
N TRP A 577 9.95 -25.22 -5.39
CA TRP A 577 8.93 -24.32 -4.81
C TRP A 577 9.22 -23.97 -3.34
N THR A 578 9.57 -24.95 -2.51
CA THR A 578 9.96 -24.69 -1.10
C THR A 578 11.22 -23.82 -1.01
N ALA A 579 12.20 -24.02 -1.90
CA ALA A 579 13.40 -23.20 -1.95
C ALA A 579 13.10 -21.74 -2.38
N LEU A 580 12.25 -21.53 -3.38
CA LEU A 580 11.87 -20.19 -3.86
C LEU A 580 11.15 -19.37 -2.79
N ASN A 581 10.22 -19.99 -2.05
CA ASN A 581 9.44 -19.31 -1.02
C ASN A 581 10.21 -19.09 0.30
N SER A 582 11.33 -19.79 0.51
CA SER A 582 12.23 -19.57 1.66
C SER A 582 13.45 -18.70 1.34
N ASP A 583 13.67 -18.32 0.08
CA ASP A 583 14.74 -17.38 -0.30
C ASP A 583 14.41 -15.95 0.17
N LYS A 584 15.23 -15.46 1.12
CA LYS A 584 15.17 -14.09 1.66
C LYS A 584 15.23 -12.99 0.59
N LYS A 585 15.81 -13.26 -0.58
CA LYS A 585 15.88 -12.31 -1.71
C LYS A 585 14.57 -12.20 -2.50
N LYS A 586 13.58 -13.05 -2.21
CA LYS A 586 12.24 -13.09 -2.83
C LYS A 586 12.33 -13.10 -4.37
N PRO A 587 12.87 -14.16 -5.01
CA PRO A 587 13.06 -14.22 -6.46
C PRO A 587 11.75 -14.22 -7.26
N MET A 588 10.62 -14.58 -6.64
CA MET A 588 9.29 -14.49 -7.26
C MET A 588 8.65 -13.09 -7.17
N LEU A 589 9.25 -12.15 -6.44
CA LEU A 589 8.76 -10.77 -6.38
C LEU A 589 9.07 -10.05 -7.70
N ASN A 590 8.03 -9.66 -8.43
CA ASN A 590 8.17 -8.78 -9.59
C ASN A 590 8.42 -7.34 -9.13
N ARG A 591 9.68 -7.01 -8.81
CA ARG A 591 10.10 -5.69 -8.30
C ARG A 591 9.71 -4.53 -9.21
N ALA A 592 9.67 -4.75 -10.53
CA ALA A 592 9.28 -3.74 -11.51
C ALA A 592 7.84 -3.24 -11.37
N LEU A 593 6.92 -4.10 -10.91
CA LEU A 593 5.48 -3.80 -10.78
C LEU A 593 4.96 -3.84 -9.34
N LYS A 594 5.58 -4.62 -8.44
CA LYS A 594 5.00 -5.01 -7.13
C LYS A 594 5.83 -4.59 -5.92
N GLN A 595 6.98 -3.94 -6.10
CA GLN A 595 7.74 -3.33 -5.02
C GLN A 595 7.72 -1.81 -5.20
N ALA A 596 7.33 -1.09 -4.15
CA ALA A 596 7.52 0.34 -4.03
C ALA A 596 8.84 0.64 -3.29
N TYR A 597 9.51 1.72 -3.67
CA TYR A 597 10.79 2.17 -3.12
C TYR A 597 10.78 3.71 -2.99
N PRO A 598 11.57 4.31 -2.08
CA PRO A 598 11.83 5.75 -2.17
C PRO A 598 12.61 6.07 -3.47
N PRO A 599 12.16 7.04 -4.30
CA PRO A 599 12.86 7.44 -5.53
C PRO A 599 14.12 8.27 -5.30
N GLY A 600 14.21 8.95 -4.15
CA GLY A 600 15.22 9.95 -3.86
C GLY A 600 15.31 11.02 -4.96
N SER A 601 16.53 11.49 -5.23
CA SER A 601 16.80 12.58 -6.18
C SER A 601 16.34 12.37 -7.63
N THR A 602 15.78 11.21 -8.01
CA THR A 602 15.09 11.04 -9.30
C THR A 602 13.72 11.70 -9.34
N PHE A 603 13.04 11.84 -8.19
CA PHE A 603 11.75 12.53 -8.10
C PHE A 603 11.84 14.03 -8.38
N LYS A 604 13.03 14.64 -8.26
CA LYS A 604 13.28 16.05 -8.59
C LYS A 604 12.91 16.41 -10.03
N VAL A 605 12.79 15.44 -10.95
CA VAL A 605 12.23 15.64 -12.29
C VAL A 605 10.73 15.97 -12.26
N VAL A 606 9.96 15.37 -11.35
CA VAL A 606 8.54 15.71 -11.10
C VAL A 606 8.44 17.09 -10.45
N THR A 607 9.32 17.41 -9.50
CA THR A 607 9.38 18.70 -8.81
C THR A 607 9.79 19.85 -9.75
N ALA A 608 10.74 19.61 -10.66
CA ALA A 608 11.09 20.54 -11.74
C ALA A 608 9.91 20.75 -12.71
N ALA A 609 9.22 19.67 -13.09
CA ALA A 609 7.99 19.79 -13.89
C ALA A 609 6.93 20.63 -13.19
N ALA A 610 6.73 20.45 -11.87
CA ALA A 610 5.76 21.21 -11.08
C ALA A 610 6.11 22.71 -11.08
N ALA A 611 7.37 23.07 -10.87
CA ALA A 611 7.85 24.45 -10.87
C ALA A 611 7.66 25.13 -12.24
N LEU A 612 7.99 24.43 -13.33
CA LEU A 612 7.81 24.91 -14.70
C LEU A 612 6.33 25.06 -15.07
N GLN A 613 5.48 24.09 -14.71
CA GLN A 613 4.06 24.07 -15.06
C GLN A 613 3.22 25.07 -14.24
N ASN A 614 3.60 25.35 -13.00
CA ASN A 614 2.93 26.35 -12.15
C ASN A 614 3.55 27.76 -12.29
N GLY A 615 4.48 27.96 -13.23
CA GLY A 615 5.07 29.26 -13.53
C GLY A 615 6.05 29.82 -12.48
N LEU A 616 6.39 29.05 -11.43
CA LEU A 616 7.30 29.47 -10.36
C LEU A 616 8.69 29.83 -10.92
N TYR A 617 9.17 29.07 -11.90
CA TYR A 617 10.36 29.40 -12.68
C TYR A 617 10.06 29.27 -14.17
N SER A 618 10.10 30.39 -14.90
CA SER A 618 9.85 30.44 -16.35
C SER A 618 11.12 30.22 -17.18
N ASN A 619 12.27 30.62 -16.65
CA ASN A 619 13.62 30.41 -17.17
C ASN A 619 14.35 29.37 -16.31
N VAL A 620 15.02 28.38 -16.92
CA VAL A 620 15.78 27.35 -16.20
C VAL A 620 17.14 27.83 -15.69
N ASP A 621 17.67 28.91 -16.28
CA ASP A 621 18.96 29.51 -15.93
C ASP A 621 18.85 30.72 -15.00
N ALA A 622 17.63 31.14 -14.65
CA ALA A 622 17.42 32.13 -13.60
C ALA A 622 17.80 31.55 -12.23
N ALA A 623 18.44 32.36 -11.39
CA ALA A 623 18.69 32.02 -9.99
C ALA A 623 17.36 31.73 -9.26
N THR A 624 17.37 30.73 -8.37
CA THR A 624 16.23 30.47 -7.49
C THR A 624 16.34 31.33 -6.23
N ASP A 625 15.23 31.58 -5.54
CA ASP A 625 15.29 31.93 -4.12
C ASP A 625 15.49 30.62 -3.35
N SER A 626 16.72 30.35 -2.89
CA SER A 626 17.13 29.10 -2.23
C SER A 626 18.42 29.30 -1.42
N PRO A 627 18.35 29.94 -0.22
CA PRO A 627 19.52 30.18 0.61
C PRO A 627 20.19 28.90 1.11
N VAL A 628 21.46 29.00 1.50
CA VAL A 628 22.20 27.93 2.20
C VAL A 628 22.81 28.50 3.48
N PRO A 629 22.55 27.94 4.67
CA PRO A 629 21.68 26.78 4.94
C PRO A 629 20.19 27.11 4.72
N TRP A 630 19.42 26.10 4.27
CA TRP A 630 17.96 26.14 4.32
C TRP A 630 17.47 25.22 5.44
N VAL A 631 16.56 25.71 6.26
CA VAL A 631 15.93 24.96 7.35
C VAL A 631 14.59 24.44 6.85
N LEU A 632 14.30 23.15 7.11
CA LEU A 632 12.99 22.58 6.80
C LEU A 632 11.89 23.32 7.59
N PRO A 633 10.76 23.71 6.97
CA PRO A 633 9.66 24.42 7.63
C PRO A 633 9.26 23.75 8.94
N GLU A 634 8.81 24.53 9.93
CA GLU A 634 8.30 24.02 11.22
C GLU A 634 9.31 23.20 12.05
N THR A 635 10.59 23.14 11.64
CA THR A 635 11.66 22.40 12.34
C THR A 635 12.91 23.24 12.58
N THR A 636 13.89 22.66 13.28
CA THR A 636 15.26 23.18 13.39
C THR A 636 16.24 22.47 12.43
N VAL A 637 15.74 21.61 11.52
CA VAL A 637 16.59 20.72 10.70
C VAL A 637 17.10 21.45 9.46
N GLN A 638 18.39 21.79 9.46
CA GLN A 638 19.09 22.26 8.27
C GLN A 638 19.23 21.13 7.23
N LEU A 639 18.65 21.33 6.04
CA LEU A 639 18.73 20.36 4.96
C LEU A 639 20.09 20.45 4.26
N LYS A 640 20.77 19.30 4.11
CA LYS A 640 22.12 19.21 3.54
C LYS A 640 22.09 18.76 2.09
N ASN A 641 22.95 19.35 1.26
CA ASN A 641 23.22 18.87 -0.09
C ASN A 641 24.20 17.69 -0.06
N GLU A 642 24.01 16.71 -0.95
CA GLU A 642 24.89 15.55 -1.12
C GLU A 642 26.23 16.01 -1.74
N GLY A 643 27.37 15.41 -1.34
CA GLY A 643 28.69 15.82 -1.82
C GLY A 643 29.16 17.23 -1.43
N GLY A 644 28.41 17.95 -0.58
CA GLY A 644 28.77 19.31 -0.16
C GLY A 644 28.59 20.39 -1.23
N ALA A 645 27.77 20.15 -2.27
CA ALA A 645 27.58 21.10 -3.36
C ALA A 645 27.06 22.48 -2.91
N GLU A 646 27.74 23.53 -3.36
CA GLU A 646 27.28 24.92 -3.26
C GLU A 646 26.05 25.10 -4.16
N CYS A 647 24.91 25.32 -3.52
CA CYS A 647 23.59 25.39 -4.17
C CYS A 647 22.82 26.66 -3.79
N GLU A 648 23.49 27.67 -3.22
CA GLU A 648 22.85 28.92 -2.84
C GLU A 648 22.31 29.62 -4.08
N ASN A 649 20.99 29.79 -4.13
CA ASN A 649 20.24 30.42 -5.22
C ASN A 649 20.53 29.81 -6.61
N ALA A 650 21.01 28.56 -6.65
CA ALA A 650 21.45 27.89 -7.88
C ALA A 650 20.28 27.66 -8.84
N SER A 651 20.47 28.01 -10.11
CA SER A 651 19.42 27.94 -11.13
C SER A 651 18.79 26.56 -11.27
N LEU A 652 17.54 26.46 -11.71
CA LEU A 652 16.82 25.18 -11.80
C LEU A 652 17.59 24.13 -12.63
N GLN A 653 18.30 24.56 -13.68
CA GLN A 653 19.21 23.73 -14.46
C GLN A 653 20.41 23.24 -13.63
N SER A 654 21.14 24.16 -12.99
CA SER A 654 22.31 23.81 -12.15
C SER A 654 21.91 22.93 -10.95
N ALA A 655 20.78 23.22 -10.34
CA ALA A 655 20.22 22.47 -9.22
C ALA A 655 19.84 21.04 -9.62
N LEU A 656 19.35 20.80 -10.85
CA LEU A 656 19.05 19.45 -11.32
C LEU A 656 20.32 18.67 -11.66
N VAL A 657 21.32 19.33 -12.25
CA VAL A 657 22.66 18.77 -12.56
C VAL A 657 23.40 18.35 -11.30
N TYR A 658 23.59 19.26 -10.35
CA TYR A 658 24.26 18.99 -9.07
C TYR A 658 23.33 18.37 -8.01
N SER A 659 22.06 18.11 -8.37
CA SER A 659 21.10 17.38 -7.53
C SER A 659 20.81 18.04 -6.17
N CYS A 660 20.85 19.37 -6.09
CA CYS A 660 20.68 20.16 -4.87
C CYS A 660 19.42 19.76 -4.08
N ASN A 661 19.58 19.46 -2.78
CA ASN A 661 18.47 19.15 -1.88
C ASN A 661 17.75 20.42 -1.43
N THR A 662 18.50 21.46 -1.03
CA THR A 662 17.93 22.73 -0.54
C THR A 662 16.99 23.37 -1.55
N VAL A 663 17.44 23.51 -2.80
CA VAL A 663 16.65 24.11 -3.90
C VAL A 663 15.36 23.33 -4.14
N PHE A 664 15.42 22.00 -4.34
CA PHE A 664 14.23 21.22 -4.68
C PHE A 664 13.25 21.01 -3.53
N ALA A 665 13.73 20.95 -2.29
CA ALA A 665 12.86 20.88 -1.11
C ALA A 665 12.12 22.21 -0.89
N LYS A 666 12.81 23.35 -1.07
CA LYS A 666 12.18 24.66 -1.04
C LYS A 666 11.20 24.85 -2.21
N ILE A 667 11.52 24.42 -3.42
CA ILE A 667 10.55 24.41 -4.55
C ILE A 667 9.27 23.65 -4.18
N SER A 668 9.38 22.48 -3.54
CA SER A 668 8.22 21.70 -3.10
C SER A 668 7.39 22.44 -2.05
N ASN A 669 8.06 23.05 -1.07
CA ASN A 669 7.44 23.92 -0.07
C ASN A 669 6.68 25.09 -0.71
N ASP A 670 7.34 25.87 -1.57
CA ASP A 670 6.81 27.10 -2.17
C ASP A 670 5.65 26.83 -3.15
N LEU A 671 5.60 25.61 -3.71
CA LEU A 671 4.45 25.13 -4.48
C LEU A 671 3.31 24.61 -3.60
N GLY A 672 3.62 24.08 -2.42
CA GLY A 672 2.68 23.43 -1.52
C GLY A 672 2.25 22.03 -1.99
N ASN A 673 1.83 21.19 -1.03
CA ASN A 673 1.47 19.80 -1.26
C ASN A 673 0.39 19.64 -2.36
N THR A 674 -0.59 20.55 -2.46
CA THR A 674 -1.62 20.53 -3.50
C THR A 674 -1.07 20.57 -4.93
N LYS A 675 -0.16 21.51 -5.27
CA LYS A 675 0.41 21.62 -6.62
C LYS A 675 1.32 20.44 -6.93
N MET A 676 2.05 19.96 -5.93
CA MET A 676 2.90 18.76 -6.03
C MET A 676 2.08 17.48 -6.28
N ARG A 677 0.99 17.26 -5.54
CA ARG A 677 0.03 16.17 -5.78
C ARG A 677 -0.60 16.23 -7.16
N GLN A 678 -0.99 17.43 -7.62
CA GLN A 678 -1.53 17.63 -8.97
C GLN A 678 -0.52 17.23 -10.05
N GLN A 679 0.74 17.71 -9.94
CA GLN A 679 1.79 17.35 -10.90
C GLN A 679 2.11 15.84 -10.87
N ALA A 680 2.23 15.24 -9.69
CA ALA A 680 2.46 13.81 -9.55
C ALA A 680 1.30 12.98 -10.15
N ALA A 681 0.04 13.36 -9.89
CA ALA A 681 -1.13 12.72 -10.47
C ALA A 681 -1.25 12.91 -11.99
N ALA A 682 -0.65 13.96 -12.54
CA ALA A 682 -0.48 14.18 -13.98
C ALA A 682 0.62 13.28 -14.60
N PHE A 683 1.55 12.75 -13.81
CA PHE A 683 2.47 11.65 -14.19
C PHE A 683 1.93 10.24 -13.88
N GLY A 684 0.70 10.12 -13.34
CA GLY A 684 0.05 8.84 -13.04
C GLY A 684 0.14 8.37 -11.57
N PHE A 685 0.81 9.12 -10.69
CA PHE A 685 0.86 8.80 -9.26
C PHE A 685 -0.54 8.86 -8.62
N ASN A 686 -0.67 8.23 -7.46
CA ASN A 686 -1.90 8.12 -6.66
C ASN A 686 -3.07 7.42 -7.38
N LYS A 687 -2.83 6.79 -8.53
CA LYS A 687 -3.78 6.00 -9.32
C LYS A 687 -3.30 4.56 -9.44
N GLU A 688 -4.22 3.65 -9.75
CA GLU A 688 -3.88 2.29 -10.16
C GLU A 688 -3.46 2.27 -11.63
N ILE A 689 -2.38 1.54 -11.93
CA ILE A 689 -1.85 1.36 -13.28
C ILE A 689 -1.86 -0.13 -13.60
N THR A 690 -2.63 -0.55 -14.61
CA THR A 690 -2.63 -1.92 -15.13
C THR A 690 -1.83 -2.00 -16.42
N THR A 691 -1.32 -3.20 -16.76
CA THR A 691 -0.36 -3.37 -17.87
C THR A 691 -0.55 -4.54 -18.85
N PRO A 692 -1.19 -5.69 -18.57
CA PRO A 692 -2.45 -5.86 -17.85
C PRO A 692 -2.30 -6.52 -16.47
N VAL A 693 -1.08 -6.61 -15.95
CA VAL A 693 -0.85 -6.90 -14.53
C VAL A 693 -0.93 -5.59 -13.76
N LEU A 694 -1.81 -5.50 -12.77
CA LEU A 694 -1.91 -4.35 -11.86
C LEU A 694 -0.57 -4.09 -11.15
N ALA A 695 0.02 -2.92 -11.36
CA ALA A 695 1.14 -2.43 -10.57
C ALA A 695 0.67 -1.96 -9.19
N VAL A 696 1.55 -1.97 -8.19
CA VAL A 696 1.29 -1.33 -6.90
C VAL A 696 1.21 0.19 -7.11
N LYS A 697 0.14 0.81 -6.60
CA LYS A 697 -0.07 2.27 -6.63
C LYS A 697 1.18 2.98 -6.12
N SER A 698 1.75 3.84 -6.96
CA SER A 698 2.88 4.68 -6.58
C SER A 698 2.35 5.97 -5.95
N ILE A 699 2.90 6.36 -4.80
CA ILE A 699 2.29 7.33 -3.88
C ILE A 699 3.14 8.60 -3.81
N TYR A 700 2.47 9.74 -3.88
CA TYR A 700 2.89 11.00 -3.27
C TYR A 700 1.87 11.32 -2.16
N PRO A 701 2.27 11.59 -0.92
CA PRO A 701 1.38 11.59 0.24
C PRO A 701 0.25 12.63 0.14
N ALA A 702 -0.81 12.43 0.92
CA ALA A 702 -1.76 13.50 1.26
C ALA A 702 -1.08 14.49 2.21
N ASP A 703 -1.67 15.67 2.39
CA ASP A 703 -1.03 16.81 3.04
C ASP A 703 -0.35 16.48 4.37
N ASP A 704 0.95 16.78 4.41
CA ASP A 704 1.95 16.30 5.36
C ASP A 704 2.80 17.46 5.93
N GLY A 705 2.36 18.71 5.71
CA GLY A 705 2.97 19.93 6.24
C GLY A 705 4.43 20.06 5.83
N SER A 706 5.31 20.27 6.81
CA SER A 706 6.76 20.32 6.64
C SER A 706 7.40 19.10 5.95
N LEU A 707 6.76 17.92 5.93
CA LEU A 707 7.28 16.75 5.22
C LEU A 707 7.18 16.86 3.68
N ASN A 708 6.28 17.68 3.15
CA ASN A 708 6.14 17.93 1.70
C ASN A 708 7.46 18.38 1.04
N ALA A 709 8.34 19.03 1.82
CA ALA A 709 9.69 19.41 1.39
C ALA A 709 10.63 18.20 1.18
N LEU A 710 10.50 17.14 2.00
CA LEU A 710 11.24 15.88 1.88
C LEU A 710 10.66 14.99 0.77
N ASP A 711 9.34 14.91 0.69
CA ASP A 711 8.64 14.19 -0.37
C ASP A 711 8.93 14.80 -1.75
N GLY A 712 9.03 16.13 -1.84
CA GLY A 712 9.48 16.86 -3.03
C GLY A 712 10.93 16.59 -3.47
N ILE A 713 11.77 15.97 -2.65
CA ILE A 713 13.09 15.44 -3.04
C ILE A 713 13.11 13.90 -3.15
N GLY A 714 11.94 13.25 -3.11
CA GLY A 714 11.76 11.81 -3.25
C GLY A 714 12.12 11.00 -2.00
N GLN A 715 12.12 11.66 -0.84
CA GLN A 715 12.27 11.03 0.48
C GLN A 715 10.90 11.03 1.19
N GLY A 716 10.89 11.06 2.53
CA GLY A 716 9.67 11.13 3.33
C GLY A 716 8.75 9.92 3.08
N SER A 717 7.51 10.15 2.65
CA SER A 717 6.50 9.10 2.42
C SER A 717 6.39 8.64 0.95
N THR A 718 7.09 9.30 0.02
CA THR A 718 6.95 9.08 -1.42
C THR A 718 7.54 7.72 -1.80
N ALA A 719 6.69 6.86 -2.35
CA ALA A 719 7.02 5.46 -2.61
C ALA A 719 6.56 5.05 -4.02
N VAL A 720 7.50 4.63 -4.87
CA VAL A 720 7.28 4.44 -6.31
C VAL A 720 7.68 3.08 -6.82
N THR A 721 6.99 2.61 -7.86
CA THR A 721 7.44 1.46 -8.65
C THR A 721 8.46 1.88 -9.72
N PRO A 722 9.36 0.98 -10.16
CA PRO A 722 10.21 1.19 -11.33
C PRO A 722 9.42 1.50 -12.61
N LEU A 723 8.21 0.94 -12.78
CA LEU A 723 7.30 1.31 -13.86
C LEU A 723 6.92 2.79 -13.81
N GLN A 724 6.48 3.31 -12.65
CA GLN A 724 6.09 4.71 -12.49
C GLN A 724 7.26 5.66 -12.81
N MET A 725 8.49 5.30 -12.44
CA MET A 725 9.66 6.12 -12.74
C MET A 725 10.08 6.05 -14.21
N ALA A 726 9.84 4.93 -14.89
CA ALA A 726 9.97 4.86 -16.35
C ALA A 726 8.88 5.69 -17.05
N MET A 727 7.66 5.73 -16.52
CA MET A 727 6.57 6.59 -17.00
C MET A 727 6.90 8.09 -16.88
N VAL A 728 7.56 8.53 -15.80
CA VAL A 728 8.04 9.92 -15.67
C VAL A 728 9.04 10.25 -16.78
N ALA A 729 10.05 9.40 -17.00
CA ALA A 729 11.02 9.62 -18.07
C ALA A 729 10.39 9.53 -19.47
N ALA A 730 9.41 8.65 -19.68
CA ALA A 730 8.66 8.52 -20.93
C ALA A 730 7.84 9.79 -21.22
N ALA A 731 7.15 10.35 -20.24
CA ALA A 731 6.39 11.59 -20.41
C ALA A 731 7.29 12.80 -20.71
N VAL A 732 8.50 12.88 -20.12
CA VAL A 732 9.48 13.93 -20.48
C VAL A 732 10.01 13.73 -21.91
N ALA A 733 10.35 12.49 -22.29
CA ALA A 733 10.82 12.17 -23.64
C ALA A 733 9.75 12.41 -24.72
N ASN A 734 8.49 12.07 -24.44
CA ASN A 734 7.33 12.23 -25.31
C ASN A 734 6.67 13.62 -25.15
N GLU A 735 7.48 14.66 -25.00
CA GLU A 735 7.09 16.07 -25.05
C GLU A 735 5.88 16.42 -24.14
N GLY A 736 5.88 15.85 -22.93
CA GLY A 736 4.88 16.05 -21.90
C GLY A 736 3.64 15.18 -21.99
N ALA A 737 3.49 14.33 -23.01
CA ALA A 737 2.37 13.39 -23.14
C ALA A 737 2.71 12.03 -22.51
N LEU A 738 1.94 11.62 -21.49
CA LEU A 738 2.09 10.31 -20.87
C LEU A 738 1.16 9.30 -21.55
N MET A 739 1.75 8.20 -22.02
CA MET A 739 1.02 7.08 -22.62
C MET A 739 0.69 6.00 -21.57
N GLU A 740 -0.42 5.30 -21.77
CA GLU A 740 -0.84 4.16 -20.95
C GLU A 740 0.10 2.96 -21.17
N PRO A 741 0.76 2.42 -20.13
CA PRO A 741 1.81 1.42 -20.29
C PRO A 741 1.23 0.02 -20.55
N TYR A 742 1.66 -0.66 -21.62
CA TYR A 742 1.09 -1.96 -22.01
C TYR A 742 2.12 -3.03 -22.40
N LEU A 743 1.84 -4.27 -21.97
CA LEU A 743 2.68 -5.47 -22.07
C LEU A 743 2.23 -6.44 -23.18
N VAL A 744 0.95 -6.37 -23.59
CA VAL A 744 0.35 -7.25 -24.61
C VAL A 744 0.05 -6.44 -25.87
N ALA A 745 0.74 -6.77 -26.96
CA ALA A 745 0.59 -6.11 -28.26
C ALA A 745 -0.65 -6.61 -29.01
N SER A 746 -0.86 -7.93 -29.08
CA SER A 746 -2.02 -8.52 -29.75
C SER A 746 -2.31 -9.94 -29.26
N LEU A 747 -3.58 -10.33 -29.31
CA LEU A 747 -4.06 -11.69 -29.09
C LEU A 747 -4.48 -12.31 -30.43
N GLN A 748 -4.09 -13.56 -30.67
CA GLN A 748 -4.42 -14.30 -31.89
C GLN A 748 -4.87 -15.74 -31.58
N THR A 749 -5.55 -16.37 -32.54
CA THR A 749 -5.87 -17.80 -32.52
C THR A 749 -4.64 -18.68 -32.79
N ALA A 750 -4.80 -20.00 -32.68
CA ALA A 750 -3.77 -20.98 -33.03
C ALA A 750 -3.33 -20.91 -34.52
N ASP A 751 -4.24 -20.63 -35.45
CA ASP A 751 -3.96 -20.40 -36.88
C ASP A 751 -3.44 -18.99 -37.21
N GLY A 752 -3.50 -18.04 -36.27
CA GLY A 752 -2.94 -16.69 -36.43
C GLY A 752 -3.96 -15.62 -36.84
N LYS A 753 -5.26 -15.93 -36.80
CA LYS A 753 -6.32 -14.92 -36.94
C LYS A 753 -6.27 -13.96 -35.75
N LEU A 754 -6.31 -12.66 -36.04
CA LEU A 754 -6.34 -11.61 -35.02
C LEU A 754 -7.65 -11.68 -34.22
N ILE A 755 -7.52 -11.68 -32.89
CA ILE A 755 -8.64 -11.57 -31.94
C ILE A 755 -8.69 -10.14 -31.39
N GLU A 756 -7.54 -9.60 -31.00
CA GLU A 756 -7.43 -8.30 -30.35
C GLU A 756 -6.08 -7.66 -30.68
N GLN A 757 -6.08 -6.35 -30.92
CA GLN A 757 -4.89 -5.55 -31.19
C GLN A 757 -4.89 -4.35 -30.24
N HIS A 758 -3.89 -4.23 -29.38
CA HIS A 758 -3.78 -3.08 -28.50
C HIS A 758 -3.55 -1.81 -29.33
N LYS A 759 -4.25 -0.74 -28.97
CA LYS A 759 -4.13 0.59 -29.58
C LYS A 759 -3.59 1.58 -28.54
N PRO A 760 -2.39 2.17 -28.76
CA PRO A 760 -1.81 3.15 -27.84
C PRO A 760 -2.78 4.27 -27.47
N LYS A 761 -2.80 4.64 -26.19
CA LYS A 761 -3.70 5.63 -25.62
C LYS A 761 -2.94 6.59 -24.71
N ALA A 762 -3.23 7.89 -24.81
CA ALA A 762 -2.73 8.87 -23.86
C ALA A 762 -3.47 8.70 -22.52
N LEU A 763 -2.70 8.61 -21.43
CA LEU A 763 -3.20 8.55 -20.06
C LEU A 763 -3.41 9.96 -19.48
N SER A 764 -2.51 10.89 -19.80
CA SER A 764 -2.55 12.29 -19.37
C SER A 764 -1.56 13.15 -20.18
N ARG A 765 -1.63 14.46 -19.98
CA ARG A 765 -0.55 15.38 -20.34
C ARG A 765 0.11 15.89 -19.05
N SER A 766 1.32 15.44 -18.78
CA SER A 766 2.11 15.78 -17.58
C SER A 766 2.78 17.15 -17.69
N LEU A 767 3.18 17.58 -18.90
CA LEU A 767 3.69 18.94 -19.15
C LEU A 767 3.12 19.52 -20.45
N SER A 768 3.16 20.85 -20.56
CA SER A 768 3.18 21.51 -21.87
C SER A 768 4.45 21.12 -22.63
N GLU A 769 4.38 21.12 -23.97
CA GLU A 769 5.52 20.79 -24.84
C GLU A 769 6.75 21.65 -24.53
N LEU A 770 6.57 22.97 -24.39
CA LEU A 770 7.65 23.91 -24.06
C LEU A 770 8.35 23.57 -22.74
N ASN A 771 7.59 23.26 -21.69
CA ASN A 771 8.19 22.88 -20.40
C ASN A 771 8.77 21.47 -20.42
N ALA A 772 8.24 20.55 -21.24
CA ALA A 772 8.88 19.28 -21.51
C ALA A 772 10.24 19.47 -22.21
N ARG A 773 10.35 20.34 -23.23
CA ARG A 773 11.62 20.67 -23.91
C ARG A 773 12.65 21.29 -22.93
N LYS A 774 12.23 22.18 -22.03
CA LYS A 774 13.10 22.70 -20.95
C LYS A 774 13.59 21.61 -20.00
N LEU A 775 12.71 20.69 -19.60
CA LEU A 775 13.07 19.58 -18.71
C LEU A 775 13.92 18.52 -19.42
N GLN A 776 13.71 18.32 -20.72
CA GLN A 776 14.60 17.54 -21.59
C GLN A 776 16.01 18.11 -21.57
N GLN A 777 16.17 19.41 -21.86
CA GLN A 777 17.46 20.12 -21.83
C GLN A 777 18.20 19.94 -20.50
N MET A 778 17.52 20.20 -19.36
CA MET A 778 18.16 20.04 -18.04
C MET A 778 18.56 18.58 -17.76
N MET A 779 17.77 17.59 -18.20
CA MET A 779 18.12 16.17 -18.08
C MET A 779 19.23 15.75 -19.06
N GLU A 780 19.35 16.38 -20.23
CA GLU A 780 20.43 16.14 -21.19
C GLU A 780 21.77 16.68 -20.62
N TYR A 781 21.78 17.88 -20.00
CA TYR A 781 22.97 18.39 -19.29
C TYR A 781 23.47 17.50 -18.15
N VAL A 782 22.57 16.83 -17.40
CA VAL A 782 22.94 15.84 -16.36
C VAL A 782 23.80 14.69 -16.93
N VAL A 783 23.64 14.38 -18.22
CA VAL A 783 24.35 13.28 -18.91
C VAL A 783 25.49 13.79 -19.79
N GLU A 784 25.37 14.95 -20.42
CA GLU A 784 26.41 15.47 -21.30
C GLU A 784 27.65 15.92 -20.54
N ASP A 785 27.45 16.73 -19.48
CA ASP A 785 28.50 17.34 -18.65
C ASP A 785 28.39 17.01 -17.16
N GLY A 786 27.26 16.44 -16.73
CA GLY A 786 26.94 16.18 -15.32
C GLY A 786 27.36 14.81 -14.74
N PRO A 787 26.92 14.51 -13.50
CA PRO A 787 27.23 13.26 -12.81
C PRO A 787 26.78 12.00 -13.55
N GLY A 788 25.72 12.11 -14.35
CA GLY A 788 25.07 11.03 -15.11
C GLY A 788 25.81 10.60 -16.38
N SER A 789 26.97 11.18 -16.69
CA SER A 789 27.74 10.96 -17.93
C SER A 789 28.14 9.52 -18.27
N ARG A 790 28.02 8.57 -17.34
CA ARG A 790 28.10 7.13 -17.66
C ARG A 790 26.89 6.60 -18.44
N ALA A 791 25.83 7.38 -18.59
CA ALA A 791 24.69 7.09 -19.46
C ALA A 791 24.88 7.51 -20.94
N LYS A 792 25.85 8.40 -21.22
CA LYS A 792 26.04 9.08 -22.52
C LYS A 792 26.27 8.09 -23.68
N ILE A 793 25.54 8.28 -24.78
CA ILE A 793 25.64 7.47 -26.01
C ILE A 793 26.03 8.41 -27.16
N PRO A 794 27.25 8.27 -27.74
CA PRO A 794 27.70 9.18 -28.80
C PRO A 794 26.78 9.17 -30.03
N GLY A 795 26.33 10.36 -30.46
CA GLY A 795 25.42 10.54 -31.60
C GLY A 795 23.93 10.49 -31.26
N ASN A 796 23.56 10.19 -30.01
CA ASN A 796 22.18 10.20 -29.54
C ASN A 796 21.95 11.30 -28.51
N LEU A 797 20.73 11.83 -28.44
CA LEU A 797 20.32 12.71 -27.36
C LEU A 797 19.87 11.84 -26.18
N VAL A 798 20.57 11.95 -25.05
CA VAL A 798 20.33 11.13 -23.85
C VAL A 798 20.06 12.05 -22.66
N GLY A 799 18.84 12.04 -22.15
CA GLY A 799 18.49 12.72 -20.91
C GLY A 799 18.48 11.75 -19.72
N GLY A 800 18.90 12.18 -18.54
CA GLY A 800 18.91 11.34 -17.35
C GLY A 800 18.85 12.07 -16.03
N LYS A 801 18.59 11.32 -14.97
CA LYS A 801 18.76 11.74 -13.57
C LYS A 801 19.08 10.54 -12.70
N GLY A 802 20.24 10.57 -12.03
CA GLY A 802 20.55 9.65 -10.94
C GLY A 802 19.97 10.08 -9.60
N GLY A 803 19.80 9.10 -8.72
CA GLY A 803 19.45 9.34 -7.33
C GLY A 803 20.02 8.27 -6.39
N SER A 804 20.35 8.71 -5.19
CA SER A 804 20.49 7.88 -3.99
C SER A 804 19.18 7.95 -3.20
N ALA A 805 18.77 6.84 -2.60
CA ALA A 805 17.66 6.78 -1.65
C ALA A 805 17.95 5.76 -0.55
N GLN A 806 17.35 5.92 0.64
CA GLN A 806 17.68 5.15 1.84
C GLN A 806 16.42 4.88 2.67
N LEU A 807 16.34 3.72 3.34
CA LEU A 807 15.36 3.47 4.40
C LEU A 807 16.07 3.55 5.77
N PRO A 808 15.70 4.47 6.68
CA PRO A 808 16.46 4.72 7.93
C PRO A 808 16.39 3.66 9.04
N SER A 809 15.78 2.48 8.84
CA SER A 809 15.44 1.56 9.93
C SER A 809 16.06 0.15 9.81
N GLY A 810 16.62 -0.32 10.94
CA GLY A 810 17.13 -1.69 11.13
C GLY A 810 18.66 -1.80 11.21
N THR A 811 19.14 -2.93 11.73
CA THR A 811 20.57 -3.26 11.94
C THR A 811 21.38 -3.53 10.65
N SER A 812 20.81 -3.23 9.47
CA SER A 812 21.46 -3.32 8.17
C SER A 812 20.70 -2.42 7.18
N PRO A 813 20.99 -1.11 7.14
CA PRO A 813 20.32 -0.20 6.22
C PRO A 813 20.59 -0.61 4.77
N THR A 814 19.60 -0.37 3.91
CA THR A 814 19.67 -0.69 2.47
C THR A 814 19.50 0.58 1.67
N GLY A 815 20.50 0.87 0.85
CA GLY A 815 20.43 1.92 -0.17
C GLY A 815 19.73 1.44 -1.43
N TYR A 816 19.20 2.41 -2.19
CA TYR A 816 18.65 2.21 -3.53
C TYR A 816 19.34 3.17 -4.49
N ALA A 817 20.14 2.60 -5.41
CA ALA A 817 20.80 3.34 -6.46
C ALA A 817 19.86 3.40 -7.68
N TRP A 818 19.33 4.59 -7.95
CA TRP A 818 18.33 4.85 -8.98
C TRP A 818 18.94 5.58 -10.19
N PHE A 819 18.49 5.24 -11.40
CA PHE A 819 18.67 6.08 -12.57
C PHE A 819 17.42 6.05 -13.44
N ILE A 820 16.86 7.23 -13.74
CA ILE A 820 15.83 7.42 -14.77
C ILE A 820 16.45 8.11 -15.96
N SER A 821 16.02 7.76 -17.16
CA SER A 821 16.60 8.27 -18.40
C SER A 821 15.72 8.05 -19.61
N TYR A 822 16.05 8.75 -20.69
CA TYR A 822 15.58 8.43 -22.02
C TYR A 822 16.70 8.64 -23.04
N ALA A 823 16.61 7.96 -24.17
CA ALA A 823 17.44 8.24 -25.34
C ALA A 823 16.59 8.28 -26.61
N LYS A 824 16.95 9.18 -27.51
CA LYS A 824 16.35 9.40 -28.83
C LYS A 824 17.46 9.61 -29.87
N THR A 825 17.27 9.19 -31.11
CA THR A 825 18.12 9.66 -32.21
C THR A 825 17.81 11.13 -32.51
N GLN A 826 18.65 11.82 -33.28
CA GLN A 826 18.34 13.18 -33.75
C GLN A 826 17.33 13.21 -34.92
N GLU A 827 17.02 12.06 -35.52
CA GLU A 827 16.01 11.95 -36.58
C GLU A 827 14.59 11.85 -36.00
N SER A 828 13.64 12.56 -36.62
CA SER A 828 12.24 12.53 -36.21
C SER A 828 11.55 11.24 -36.63
N GLY A 829 10.79 10.62 -35.72
CA GLY A 829 10.10 9.33 -35.95
C GLY A 829 10.96 8.08 -35.73
N SER A 830 12.27 8.24 -35.52
CA SER A 830 13.22 7.15 -35.25
C SER A 830 13.12 6.63 -33.80
N PRO A 831 13.74 5.47 -33.47
CA PRO A 831 13.59 4.85 -32.16
C PRO A 831 13.90 5.76 -30.97
N ALA A 832 12.98 5.78 -30.01
CA ALA A 832 13.14 6.39 -28.70
C ALA A 832 12.80 5.39 -27.59
N VAL A 833 13.41 5.56 -26.43
CA VAL A 833 13.26 4.67 -25.27
C VAL A 833 13.40 5.47 -23.99
N ALA A 834 12.54 5.21 -23.00
CA ALA A 834 12.70 5.68 -21.63
C ALA A 834 12.99 4.48 -20.71
N VAL A 835 13.98 4.60 -19.82
CA VAL A 835 14.44 3.53 -18.94
C VAL A 835 14.50 4.01 -17.50
N ALA A 836 13.95 3.21 -16.58
CA ALA A 836 14.22 3.34 -15.14
C ALA A 836 14.90 2.08 -14.61
N VAL A 837 15.93 2.30 -13.80
CA VAL A 837 16.73 1.26 -13.14
C VAL A 837 16.76 1.55 -11.64
N VAL A 838 16.49 0.53 -10.83
CA VAL A 838 16.79 0.54 -9.38
C VAL A 838 17.67 -0.67 -9.04
N VAL A 839 18.70 -0.43 -8.23
CA VAL A 839 19.56 -1.47 -7.68
C VAL A 839 19.56 -1.36 -6.16
N GLU A 840 19.18 -2.45 -5.48
CA GLU A 840 19.22 -2.57 -4.02
C GLU A 840 20.67 -2.80 -3.59
N THR A 841 21.18 -1.98 -2.66
CA THR A 841 22.56 -2.08 -2.12
C THR A 841 22.51 -2.30 -0.60
N PRO A 842 22.31 -3.54 -0.13
CA PRO A 842 22.28 -3.85 1.30
C PRO A 842 23.61 -3.53 1.98
N GLY A 843 23.57 -2.88 3.14
CA GLY A 843 24.76 -2.49 3.90
C GLY A 843 25.51 -1.28 3.32
N GLN A 844 24.95 -0.56 2.35
CA GLN A 844 25.50 0.69 1.82
C GLN A 844 24.53 1.85 2.03
N THR A 845 25.05 3.00 2.45
CA THR A 845 24.32 4.26 2.70
C THR A 845 25.14 5.45 2.20
N GLY A 846 24.52 6.62 2.12
CA GLY A 846 25.17 7.85 1.65
C GLY A 846 25.76 7.72 0.24
N GLU A 847 26.89 8.39 0.01
CA GLU A 847 27.53 8.58 -1.30
C GLU A 847 28.02 7.29 -1.98
N ALA A 848 28.07 6.17 -1.25
CA ALA A 848 28.28 4.84 -1.82
C ALA A 848 27.11 4.42 -2.73
N VAL A 849 25.89 4.85 -2.42
CA VAL A 849 24.62 4.48 -3.09
C VAL A 849 24.38 5.37 -4.33
N SER A 850 25.39 5.55 -5.16
CA SER A 850 25.31 6.45 -6.31
C SER A 850 24.60 5.78 -7.49
N GLY A 851 23.36 6.22 -7.75
CA GLY A 851 22.60 5.90 -8.96
C GLY A 851 23.39 6.10 -10.25
N ASP A 852 24.11 7.22 -10.37
CA ASP A 852 24.92 7.52 -11.55
C ASP A 852 26.13 6.59 -11.72
N LYS A 853 26.64 5.97 -10.65
CA LYS A 853 27.74 4.99 -10.71
C LYS A 853 27.24 3.56 -10.96
N ILE A 854 26.09 3.19 -10.40
CA ILE A 854 25.61 1.80 -10.33
C ILE A 854 24.52 1.50 -11.35
N ALA A 855 23.56 2.42 -11.54
CA ALA A 855 22.35 2.22 -12.34
C ALA A 855 22.44 2.86 -13.74
N ALA A 856 23.10 4.01 -13.90
CA ALA A 856 23.31 4.65 -15.21
C ALA A 856 23.98 3.74 -16.27
N PRO A 857 25.03 2.93 -15.95
CA PRO A 857 25.62 2.01 -16.92
C PRO A 857 24.69 0.87 -17.35
N ILE A 858 23.69 0.54 -16.51
CA ILE A 858 22.67 -0.47 -16.83
C ILE A 858 21.64 0.14 -17.77
N ALA A 859 21.16 1.35 -17.46
CA ALA A 859 20.26 2.11 -18.33
C ALA A 859 20.87 2.31 -19.73
N LYS A 860 22.15 2.70 -19.80
CA LYS A 860 22.90 2.85 -21.06
C LYS A 860 22.80 1.61 -21.95
N ARG A 861 23.11 0.42 -21.42
CA ARG A 861 23.09 -0.84 -22.19
C ARG A 861 21.71 -1.14 -22.77
N VAL A 862 20.64 -0.81 -22.04
CA VAL A 862 19.26 -0.98 -22.50
C VAL A 862 18.90 0.04 -23.57
N MET A 863 19.34 1.30 -23.41
CA MET A 863 19.14 2.33 -24.42
C MET A 863 19.90 2.01 -25.72
N GLU A 864 21.18 1.63 -25.64
CA GLU A 864 21.97 1.14 -26.77
C GLU A 864 21.31 -0.07 -27.45
N ALA A 865 20.73 -1.01 -26.69
CA ALA A 865 20.07 -2.19 -27.25
C ALA A 865 18.74 -1.88 -27.97
N VAL A 866 18.05 -0.78 -27.66
CA VAL A 866 16.82 -0.35 -28.36
C VAL A 866 17.11 0.60 -29.53
N LEU A 867 18.20 1.37 -29.46
CA LEU A 867 18.62 2.27 -30.54
C LEU A 867 19.28 1.53 -31.71
N ASN A 868 19.98 0.42 -31.45
CA ASN A 868 20.69 -0.39 -32.45
C ASN A 868 19.86 -1.59 -32.98
N ARG A 869 18.53 -1.51 -33.02
CA ARG A 869 17.61 -2.63 -33.34
C ARG A 869 17.17 -2.68 -34.80
#